data_AF-A0A9E0E3D2-F1
#
_entry.id   AF-A0A9E0E3D2-F1
#
_cell.length_a   1.000
_cell.length_b   1.000
_cell.length_c   1.000
_cell.angle_alpha   90.00
_cell.angle_beta   90.00
_cell.angle_gamma   90.00
#
_symmetry.space_group_name_H-M   'P 1'
#
loop_
_entity.id
_entity.type
_entity.pdbx_description
1 polymer ?
#
loop_
_entity_poly.entity_id
_entity_poly.type
_entity_poly.pdbx_seq_one_letter_code
_entity_poly.pdbx_strand_id
1 'polypeptide(L)'
;MAIGPSTTTAPYLLGTEPNVRFTSIATVGDVLDTKGDGSAYRMVGIPDGLGAYDNGDGTFTLLMNHELGSNVGVVRDHGAIGAFVSQWTIDKTTLQVVGVKDAISTVQLWDDATESFVTSTYAIGRLCSADLALQSAYSYTASDGTVYGTQDRIFMTGEEVGSEGKEFGVVVSGAEAGTAYELAYTGLFSWENAVSSNYSQLKTINIGTDDSTGGQVYIYIGEKQTTGNAVEKAGLLHGDLFGLTVSGITAEANGTIANGSFTLTKLGADDDGNGTPDGDVSKMTGAALETQSNALGVTKFLRPEDVHFDPTNPNVFYFVTTNGFNAPSRLYKATFTDITNPEAGGSIVAVLDGTEGQQMLDNITVNADGKVIMQEDPGNQTHIAKVWEYDPVTDTLTQIAQHDPSLFVSGQPGFKTQDEESSGVIDVTSMLGDADTKAYLLDVQSHLNLVDPELVQDGQLLAMFVDDVVTQGTKANDTLNGSAANESFEGEGGNDVINSGSGDDALNGGAGNDTLNAAAGNDTLKGAGGTDTLLGGAGNDMLEGGGAADILNGGLGQDVLKGGAGADMFVFQAGDSGFSALDKVADFSAAQSDKIDLSAFHILASDLAINQISKNSYVVALDLDHDGGYDFGISVISRTQITAADFVL
;
A
#
# COMPACT_ATOMS: atom_id res chain seq x y z
N MET A 1 4.05 -0.36 -15.59
CA MET A 1 2.91 -1.25 -15.29
C MET A 1 2.95 -2.48 -16.18
N ALA A 2 2.72 -3.66 -15.62
CA ALA A 2 2.63 -4.90 -16.38
C ALA A 2 1.31 -5.63 -16.10
N ILE A 3 0.83 -6.38 -17.08
CA ILE A 3 -0.32 -7.29 -16.96
C ILE A 3 0.26 -8.70 -16.82
N GLY A 4 -0.02 -9.35 -15.69
CA GLY A 4 0.46 -10.69 -15.42
C GLY A 4 -0.21 -11.76 -16.31
N PRO A 5 0.35 -12.97 -16.40
CA PRO A 5 -0.14 -13.99 -17.34
C PRO A 5 -1.54 -14.54 -17.02
N SER A 6 -2.02 -14.35 -15.79
CA SER A 6 -3.31 -14.87 -15.30
C SER A 6 -4.46 -13.88 -15.41
N THR A 7 -4.22 -12.69 -15.96
CA THR A 7 -5.26 -11.66 -16.15
C THR A 7 -5.06 -10.92 -17.48
N THR A 8 -6.11 -10.21 -17.92
CA THR A 8 -6.04 -9.30 -19.07
C THR A 8 -6.25 -7.84 -18.67
N THR A 9 -6.44 -7.59 -17.38
CA THR A 9 -6.78 -6.29 -16.82
C THR A 9 -5.51 -5.58 -16.35
N ALA A 10 -5.39 -4.28 -16.66
CA ALA A 10 -4.32 -3.44 -16.14
C ALA A 10 -4.42 -3.29 -14.61
N PRO A 11 -3.31 -2.95 -13.92
CA PRO A 11 -3.35 -2.60 -12.51
C PRO A 11 -4.38 -1.52 -12.18
N TYR A 12 -5.14 -1.72 -11.09
CA TYR A 12 -6.05 -0.73 -10.51
C TYR A 12 -5.30 0.32 -9.66
N LEU A 13 -4.06 0.03 -9.27
CA LEU A 13 -3.14 0.94 -8.60
C LEU A 13 -2.01 1.38 -9.54
N LEU A 14 -1.58 2.63 -9.38
CA LEU A 14 -0.48 3.26 -10.09
C LEU A 14 0.58 3.70 -9.07
N GLY A 15 1.85 3.51 -9.42
CA GLY A 15 2.94 4.16 -8.68
C GLY A 15 2.85 5.68 -8.87
N THR A 16 3.08 6.43 -7.81
CA THR A 16 3.14 7.90 -7.88
C THR A 16 4.51 8.39 -8.30
N GLU A 17 5.53 7.54 -8.13
CA GLU A 17 6.91 7.80 -8.51
C GLU A 17 7.45 6.75 -9.50
N PRO A 18 8.44 7.10 -10.35
CA PRO A 18 8.98 6.20 -11.37
C PRO A 18 9.58 4.90 -10.83
N ASN A 19 10.11 4.90 -9.61
CA ASN A 19 10.67 3.71 -8.97
C ASN A 19 9.61 2.76 -8.38
N VAL A 20 8.33 3.12 -8.42
CA VAL A 20 7.22 2.27 -7.96
C VAL A 20 6.46 1.69 -9.15
N ARG A 21 6.41 0.36 -9.23
CA ARG A 21 5.78 -0.34 -10.36
C ARG A 21 4.85 -1.46 -9.90
N PHE A 22 3.76 -1.60 -10.64
CA PHE A 22 2.75 -2.64 -10.40
C PHE A 22 2.69 -3.67 -11.53
N THR A 23 2.43 -4.91 -11.13
CA THR A 23 1.97 -6.00 -12.00
C THR A 23 0.65 -6.54 -11.48
N SER A 24 -0.39 -6.57 -12.30
CA SER A 24 -1.65 -7.25 -11.95
C SER A 24 -1.49 -8.76 -12.08
N ILE A 25 -1.87 -9.50 -11.03
CA ILE A 25 -1.76 -10.97 -11.01
C ILE A 25 -3.07 -11.60 -11.46
N ALA A 26 -4.18 -11.21 -10.84
CA ALA A 26 -5.52 -11.71 -11.12
C ALA A 26 -6.55 -10.61 -10.83
N THR A 27 -7.65 -10.60 -11.59
CA THR A 27 -8.81 -9.74 -11.35
C THR A 27 -10.04 -10.60 -11.15
N VAL A 28 -11.01 -10.13 -10.34
CA VAL A 28 -12.25 -10.87 -10.09
C VAL A 28 -12.90 -11.34 -11.41
N GLY A 29 -13.27 -12.62 -11.43
CA GLY A 29 -13.86 -13.27 -12.59
C GLY A 29 -12.85 -13.97 -13.53
N ASP A 30 -11.55 -13.68 -13.42
CA ASP A 30 -10.52 -14.42 -14.14
C ASP A 30 -10.56 -15.91 -13.74
N VAL A 31 -10.43 -16.80 -14.72
CA VAL A 31 -10.38 -18.25 -14.50
C VAL A 31 -8.94 -18.65 -14.21
N LEU A 32 -8.69 -19.11 -12.99
CA LEU A 32 -7.35 -19.37 -12.47
C LEU A 32 -7.01 -20.86 -12.46
N ASP A 33 -8.01 -21.72 -12.26
CA ASP A 33 -7.85 -23.17 -12.25
C ASP A 33 -9.21 -23.85 -12.49
N THR A 34 -9.31 -25.15 -12.28
CA THR A 34 -10.52 -25.96 -12.36
C THR A 34 -10.78 -26.63 -11.01
N LYS A 35 -12.00 -26.48 -10.49
CA LYS A 35 -12.46 -27.12 -9.26
C LYS A 35 -12.52 -28.65 -9.41
N GLY A 36 -12.59 -29.36 -8.28
CA GLY A 36 -12.68 -30.83 -8.27
C GLY A 36 -13.92 -31.39 -8.98
N ASP A 37 -14.98 -30.58 -9.14
CA ASP A 37 -16.21 -30.93 -9.88
C ASP A 37 -16.12 -30.63 -11.40
N GLY A 38 -15.00 -30.08 -11.87
CA GLY A 38 -14.77 -29.71 -13.26
C GLY A 38 -15.24 -28.31 -13.66
N SER A 39 -15.83 -27.54 -12.74
CA SER A 39 -16.17 -26.13 -12.99
C SER A 39 -14.94 -25.22 -12.84
N ALA A 40 -15.00 -24.00 -13.36
CA ALA A 40 -13.90 -23.05 -13.28
C ALA A 40 -13.71 -22.56 -11.83
N TYR A 41 -12.47 -22.54 -11.35
CA TYR A 41 -12.09 -21.76 -10.18
C TYR A 41 -11.76 -20.35 -10.65
N ARG A 42 -12.46 -19.34 -10.12
CA ARG A 42 -12.32 -17.93 -10.50
C ARG A 42 -11.85 -17.10 -9.31
N MET A 43 -11.15 -16.00 -9.57
CA MET A 43 -10.92 -15.00 -8.52
C MET A 43 -12.27 -14.44 -8.07
N VAL A 44 -12.52 -14.45 -6.77
CA VAL A 44 -13.76 -13.99 -6.14
C VAL A 44 -13.52 -12.60 -5.54
N GLY A 45 -14.58 -11.81 -5.46
CA GLY A 45 -14.56 -10.44 -4.97
C GLY A 45 -14.26 -10.28 -3.50
N ILE A 46 -14.09 -9.00 -3.16
CA ILE A 46 -13.78 -8.50 -1.82
C ILE A 46 -12.53 -9.22 -1.26
N PRO A 47 -11.41 -9.26 -2.03
CA PRO A 47 -10.15 -9.78 -1.50
C PRO A 47 -9.65 -8.85 -0.38
N ASP A 48 -9.07 -9.44 0.65
CA ASP A 48 -8.57 -8.74 1.83
C ASP A 48 -7.36 -9.53 2.36
N GLY A 49 -6.93 -9.25 3.60
CA GLY A 49 -6.10 -10.09 4.47
C GLY A 49 -5.25 -11.15 3.78
N LEU A 50 -3.98 -10.84 3.55
CA LEU A 50 -3.04 -11.70 2.83
C LEU A 50 -2.05 -12.42 3.74
N GLY A 51 -1.55 -13.55 3.27
CA GLY A 51 -0.40 -14.24 3.87
C GLY A 51 0.34 -15.08 2.84
N ALA A 52 1.67 -15.07 2.84
CA ALA A 52 2.44 -15.80 1.84
C ALA A 52 3.66 -16.52 2.38
N TYR A 53 4.05 -17.62 1.72
CA TYR A 53 5.28 -18.33 2.04
C TYR A 53 5.90 -19.00 0.81
N ASP A 54 7.22 -19.13 0.84
CA ASP A 54 8.01 -19.79 -0.19
C ASP A 54 7.83 -21.32 -0.17
N ASN A 55 7.58 -21.94 -1.33
CA ASN A 55 7.50 -23.39 -1.49
C ASN A 55 8.86 -24.05 -1.71
N GLY A 56 9.91 -23.28 -2.03
CA GLY A 56 11.26 -23.77 -2.26
C GLY A 56 11.47 -24.48 -3.60
N ASP A 57 10.51 -24.39 -4.52
CA ASP A 57 10.51 -25.06 -5.83
C ASP A 57 10.38 -24.11 -7.02
N GLY A 58 10.54 -22.80 -6.79
CA GLY A 58 10.32 -21.74 -7.77
C GLY A 58 8.93 -21.12 -7.72
N THR A 59 8.03 -21.67 -6.91
CA THR A 59 6.72 -21.09 -6.62
C THR A 59 6.65 -20.55 -5.18
N PHE A 60 5.64 -19.74 -4.91
CA PHE A 60 5.22 -19.39 -3.56
C PHE A 60 3.72 -19.67 -3.39
N THR A 61 3.29 -19.85 -2.15
CA THR A 61 1.89 -19.93 -1.80
C THR A 61 1.40 -18.61 -1.24
N LEU A 62 0.24 -18.17 -1.72
CA LEU A 62 -0.52 -17.04 -1.20
C LEU A 62 -1.83 -17.55 -0.58
N LEU A 63 -2.21 -16.96 0.53
CA LEU A 63 -3.50 -17.09 1.19
C LEU A 63 -4.16 -15.72 1.18
N MET A 64 -5.46 -15.71 0.96
CA MET A 64 -6.24 -14.48 0.80
C MET A 64 -7.61 -14.69 1.45
N ASN A 65 -7.95 -13.78 2.34
CA ASN A 65 -9.31 -13.64 2.84
C ASN A 65 -10.23 -13.13 1.72
N HIS A 66 -11.49 -13.56 1.77
CA HIS A 66 -12.56 -12.95 1.01
C HIS A 66 -13.61 -12.45 2.00
N GLU A 67 -13.74 -11.14 2.14
CA GLU A 67 -14.45 -10.42 3.22
C GLU A 67 -15.98 -10.43 3.03
N LEU A 68 -16.50 -11.52 2.46
CA LEU A 68 -17.92 -11.70 2.17
C LEU A 68 -18.76 -11.83 3.45
N GLY A 69 -19.91 -11.16 3.49
CA GLY A 69 -20.92 -11.40 4.53
C GLY A 69 -21.37 -12.87 4.56
N SER A 70 -21.72 -13.38 5.76
CA SER A 70 -22.05 -14.80 6.00
C SER A 70 -23.28 -15.35 5.26
N ASN A 71 -23.99 -14.50 4.52
CA ASN A 71 -25.20 -14.83 3.76
C ASN A 71 -25.10 -14.55 2.25
N VAL A 72 -23.93 -14.16 1.74
CA VAL A 72 -23.67 -13.94 0.31
C VAL A 72 -22.69 -14.98 -0.25
N GLY A 73 -22.49 -14.96 -1.57
CA GLY A 73 -21.61 -15.91 -2.23
C GLY A 73 -22.32 -17.22 -2.61
N VAL A 74 -21.50 -18.25 -2.81
CA VAL A 74 -21.91 -19.64 -3.09
C VAL A 74 -21.31 -20.56 -2.03
N VAL A 75 -21.79 -21.80 -1.97
CA VAL A 75 -21.25 -22.79 -1.02
C VAL A 75 -19.80 -23.10 -1.40
N ARG A 76 -18.92 -23.03 -0.41
CA ARG A 76 -17.47 -23.29 -0.47
C ARG A 76 -17.13 -24.68 0.05
N ASP A 77 -15.85 -25.07 -0.01
CA ASP A 77 -15.39 -26.41 0.39
C ASP A 77 -15.67 -26.73 1.87
N HIS A 78 -15.76 -25.73 2.74
CA HIS A 78 -16.16 -25.90 4.14
C HIS A 78 -17.66 -26.17 4.34
N GLY A 79 -18.46 -26.18 3.27
CA GLY A 79 -19.86 -26.61 3.27
C GLY A 79 -20.87 -25.52 3.60
N ALA A 80 -20.46 -24.25 3.72
CA ALA A 80 -21.35 -23.11 3.90
C ALA A 80 -21.09 -22.01 2.85
N ILE A 81 -22.02 -21.06 2.75
CA ILE A 81 -21.82 -19.78 2.04
C ILE A 81 -21.06 -18.80 2.97
N GLY A 82 -20.70 -17.63 2.46
CA GLY A 82 -20.04 -16.58 3.21
C GLY A 82 -18.56 -16.40 2.89
N ALA A 83 -17.83 -15.80 3.82
CA ALA A 83 -16.40 -15.60 3.75
C ALA A 83 -15.65 -16.93 3.75
N PHE A 84 -14.49 -16.92 3.09
CA PHE A 84 -13.61 -18.07 2.97
C PHE A 84 -12.19 -17.58 2.69
N VAL A 85 -11.23 -18.49 2.84
CA VAL A 85 -9.82 -18.25 2.49
C VAL A 85 -9.50 -19.02 1.23
N SER A 86 -8.89 -18.37 0.25
CA SER A 86 -8.37 -19.02 -0.95
C SER A 86 -6.86 -19.28 -0.81
N GLN A 87 -6.36 -20.38 -1.36
CA GLN A 87 -4.95 -20.77 -1.36
C GLN A 87 -4.45 -20.93 -2.80
N TRP A 88 -3.43 -20.15 -3.14
CA TRP A 88 -2.91 -20.00 -4.50
C TRP A 88 -1.47 -20.51 -4.54
N THR A 89 -1.07 -21.06 -5.67
CA THR A 89 0.34 -21.36 -6.00
C THR A 89 0.73 -20.49 -7.19
N ILE A 90 1.77 -19.68 -7.02
CA ILE A 90 2.17 -18.67 -8.00
C ILE A 90 3.63 -18.86 -8.35
N ASP A 91 3.95 -18.85 -9.65
CA ASP A 91 5.32 -18.89 -10.15
C ASP A 91 6.04 -17.56 -9.86
N LYS A 92 7.20 -17.62 -9.20
CA LYS A 92 7.91 -16.40 -8.76
C LYS A 92 8.46 -15.57 -9.91
N THR A 93 8.79 -16.20 -11.04
CA THR A 93 9.45 -15.51 -12.17
C THR A 93 8.44 -14.80 -13.04
N THR A 94 7.28 -15.41 -13.25
CA THR A 94 6.26 -14.95 -14.19
C THR A 94 5.03 -14.34 -13.53
N LEU A 95 4.86 -14.56 -12.21
CA LEU A 95 3.64 -14.26 -11.46
C LEU A 95 2.39 -14.98 -12.02
N GLN A 96 2.58 -16.06 -12.77
CA GLN A 96 1.47 -16.89 -13.23
C GLN A 96 0.89 -17.67 -12.05
N VAL A 97 -0.44 -17.61 -11.88
CA VAL A 97 -1.16 -18.52 -10.99
C VAL A 97 -1.16 -19.91 -11.64
N VAL A 98 -0.58 -20.90 -10.95
CA VAL A 98 -0.42 -22.28 -11.43
C VAL A 98 -1.28 -23.30 -10.67
N GLY A 99 -1.99 -22.84 -9.63
CA GLY A 99 -3.01 -23.63 -8.96
C GLY A 99 -3.75 -22.80 -7.92
N VAL A 100 -5.04 -23.09 -7.70
CA VAL A 100 -5.83 -22.44 -6.65
C VAL A 100 -6.89 -23.39 -6.09
N LYS A 101 -7.20 -23.25 -4.79
CA LYS A 101 -8.24 -24.01 -4.07
C LYS A 101 -8.77 -23.19 -2.89
N ASP A 102 -9.87 -23.62 -2.29
CA ASP A 102 -10.27 -23.13 -0.98
C ASP A 102 -9.29 -23.68 0.08
N ALA A 103 -8.84 -22.83 0.99
CA ALA A 103 -7.94 -23.20 2.07
C ALA A 103 -8.67 -23.89 3.24
N ILE A 104 -9.99 -23.69 3.36
CA ILE A 104 -10.80 -24.23 4.45
C ILE A 104 -11.75 -25.29 3.90
N SER A 105 -11.63 -26.51 4.43
CA SER A 105 -12.52 -27.64 4.13
C SER A 105 -13.25 -28.17 5.37
N THR A 106 -12.77 -27.84 6.57
CA THR A 106 -13.37 -28.23 7.85
C THR A 106 -13.33 -27.05 8.80
N VAL A 107 -14.46 -26.76 9.44
CA VAL A 107 -14.55 -25.76 10.52
C VAL A 107 -14.77 -26.47 11.84
N GLN A 108 -13.96 -26.13 12.83
CA GLN A 108 -14.00 -26.64 14.19
C GLN A 108 -14.33 -25.50 15.14
N LEU A 109 -15.52 -25.53 15.74
CA LEU A 109 -15.95 -24.56 16.74
C LEU A 109 -15.62 -25.06 18.14
N TRP A 110 -15.35 -24.15 19.06
CA TRP A 110 -15.07 -24.47 20.45
C TRP A 110 -16.38 -24.75 21.21
N ASP A 111 -16.44 -25.85 21.95
CA ASP A 111 -17.55 -26.15 22.88
C ASP A 111 -17.04 -26.01 24.32
N ASP A 112 -17.42 -24.92 24.97
CA ASP A 112 -17.06 -24.64 26.37
C ASP A 112 -17.58 -25.68 27.36
N ALA A 113 -18.69 -26.37 27.04
CA ALA A 113 -19.28 -27.33 27.97
C ALA A 113 -18.46 -28.62 28.05
N THR A 114 -17.76 -28.96 26.96
CA THR A 114 -16.91 -30.16 26.87
C THR A 114 -15.42 -29.83 26.78
N GLU A 115 -15.06 -28.55 26.71
CA GLU A 115 -13.70 -28.04 26.53
C GLU A 115 -13.02 -28.72 25.32
N SER A 116 -13.71 -28.72 24.18
CA SER A 116 -13.24 -29.43 22.99
C SER A 116 -13.79 -28.86 21.69
N PHE A 117 -13.11 -29.15 20.58
CA PHE A 117 -13.58 -28.79 19.25
C PHE A 117 -14.68 -29.69 18.70
N VAL A 118 -15.67 -29.08 18.05
CA VAL A 118 -16.79 -29.75 17.37
C VAL A 118 -16.88 -29.27 15.92
N THR A 119 -16.95 -30.23 15.00
CA THR A 119 -17.09 -29.94 13.58
C THR A 119 -18.43 -29.30 13.28
N SER A 120 -18.39 -28.20 12.53
CA SER A 120 -19.56 -27.38 12.20
C SER A 120 -19.62 -27.05 10.70
N THR A 121 -20.81 -26.74 10.20
CA THR A 121 -21.02 -26.08 8.89
C THR A 121 -21.28 -24.59 9.09
N TYR A 122 -20.47 -23.97 9.96
CA TYR A 122 -20.60 -22.56 10.31
C TYR A 122 -20.37 -21.69 9.07
N ALA A 123 -21.22 -20.70 8.86
CA ALA A 123 -21.08 -19.72 7.80
C ALA A 123 -20.25 -18.56 8.33
N ILE A 124 -18.98 -18.53 7.95
CA ILE A 124 -18.04 -17.47 8.32
C ILE A 124 -18.45 -16.18 7.60
N GLY A 125 -18.39 -15.04 8.26
CA GLY A 125 -18.68 -13.74 7.67
C GLY A 125 -17.53 -12.75 7.83
N ARG A 126 -17.33 -11.92 6.80
CA ARG A 126 -16.45 -10.73 6.79
C ARG A 126 -15.08 -11.01 7.39
N LEU A 127 -14.32 -11.90 6.76
CA LEU A 127 -12.92 -12.08 7.11
C LEU A 127 -12.14 -10.88 6.57
N CYS A 128 -11.73 -9.96 7.45
CA CYS A 128 -11.03 -8.72 7.09
C CYS A 128 -9.53 -8.98 6.85
N SER A 129 -8.64 -8.30 7.56
CA SER A 129 -7.21 -8.56 7.47
C SER A 129 -6.78 -9.92 8.05
N ALA A 130 -5.49 -10.23 7.93
CA ALA A 130 -4.92 -11.52 8.29
C ALA A 130 -3.43 -11.45 8.61
N ASP A 131 -2.93 -12.55 9.20
CA ASP A 131 -1.50 -12.78 9.37
C ASP A 131 -1.11 -14.21 9.02
N LEU A 132 0.08 -14.34 8.43
CA LEU A 132 0.78 -15.61 8.33
C LEU A 132 2.15 -15.49 8.99
N ALA A 133 2.15 -15.55 10.32
CA ALA A 133 3.37 -15.52 11.10
C ALA A 133 4.39 -16.61 10.67
N LEU A 134 5.66 -16.32 10.90
CA LEU A 134 6.74 -17.29 10.77
C LEU A 134 6.51 -18.46 11.74
N GLN A 135 7.02 -19.64 11.40
CA GLN A 135 6.92 -20.83 12.26
C GLN A 135 7.53 -20.62 13.66
N SER A 136 8.42 -19.63 13.83
CA SER A 136 8.97 -19.24 15.13
C SER A 136 7.92 -18.65 16.09
N ALA A 137 6.83 -18.09 15.57
CA ALA A 137 5.69 -17.65 16.37
C ALA A 137 5.01 -18.82 17.09
N TYR A 138 4.99 -20.00 16.45
CA TYR A 138 4.24 -21.18 16.91
C TYR A 138 5.11 -22.36 17.33
N SER A 139 6.45 -22.24 17.29
CA SER A 139 7.38 -23.28 17.76
C SER A 139 8.57 -22.74 18.55
N TYR A 140 8.93 -23.45 19.60
CA TYR A 140 10.02 -23.10 20.50
C TYR A 140 10.73 -24.35 21.01
N THR A 141 12.06 -24.33 21.01
CA THR A 141 12.88 -25.39 21.62
C THR A 141 13.49 -24.86 22.91
N ALA A 142 13.08 -25.43 24.04
CA ALA A 142 13.61 -25.07 25.35
C ALA A 142 15.08 -25.48 25.52
N SER A 143 15.75 -24.87 26.51
CA SER A 143 17.17 -25.14 26.80
C SER A 143 17.50 -26.60 27.15
N ASP A 144 16.50 -27.38 27.58
CA ASP A 144 16.62 -28.82 27.86
C ASP A 144 16.36 -29.72 26.63
N GLY A 145 16.07 -29.12 25.48
CA GLY A 145 15.78 -29.81 24.22
C GLY A 145 14.31 -30.14 24.00
N THR A 146 13.41 -29.81 24.94
CA THR A 146 11.97 -30.02 24.75
C THR A 146 11.43 -29.09 23.66
N VAL A 147 10.73 -29.64 22.68
CA VAL A 147 10.09 -28.89 21.60
C VAL A 147 8.64 -28.65 21.95
N TYR A 148 8.28 -27.38 22.09
CA TYR A 148 6.91 -26.90 22.26
C TYR A 148 6.41 -26.35 20.92
N GLY A 149 5.11 -26.42 20.69
CA GLY A 149 4.53 -25.82 19.51
C GLY A 149 4.35 -26.75 18.31
N THR A 150 4.08 -26.14 17.17
CA THR A 150 3.92 -26.82 15.89
C THR A 150 4.76 -26.14 14.81
N GLN A 151 5.22 -26.94 13.85
CA GLN A 151 5.85 -26.44 12.62
C GLN A 151 4.83 -26.23 11.50
N ASP A 152 3.57 -26.58 11.75
CA ASP A 152 2.50 -26.29 10.80
C ASP A 152 2.30 -24.78 10.71
N ARG A 153 2.08 -24.28 9.50
CA ARG A 153 1.70 -22.89 9.24
C ARG A 153 0.22 -22.70 9.59
N ILE A 154 -0.06 -21.62 10.30
CA ILE A 154 -1.39 -21.22 10.75
C ILE A 154 -1.61 -19.80 10.24
N PHE A 155 -2.62 -19.64 9.39
CA PHE A 155 -3.09 -18.37 8.88
C PHE A 155 -4.18 -17.86 9.80
N MET A 156 -3.93 -16.71 10.42
CA MET A 156 -4.79 -16.07 11.41
C MET A 156 -5.75 -15.13 10.69
N THR A 157 -7.03 -15.18 11.03
CA THR A 157 -8.08 -14.38 10.38
C THR A 157 -9.24 -14.19 11.36
N GLY A 158 -10.00 -13.10 11.24
CA GLY A 158 -11.10 -12.79 12.15
C GLY A 158 -12.33 -12.24 11.45
N GLU A 159 -13.50 -12.47 12.06
CA GLU A 159 -14.78 -11.98 11.55
C GLU A 159 -15.06 -10.54 11.99
N GLU A 160 -15.19 -9.61 11.06
CA GLU A 160 -15.61 -8.22 11.26
C GLU A 160 -17.15 -8.12 11.25
N VAL A 161 -17.77 -8.92 12.14
CA VAL A 161 -19.24 -9.11 12.22
C VAL A 161 -19.78 -8.55 13.53
N GLY A 162 -19.56 -7.25 13.71
CA GLY A 162 -19.99 -6.53 14.91
C GLY A 162 -19.40 -7.14 16.18
N SER A 163 -20.13 -7.07 17.29
CA SER A 163 -19.59 -7.45 18.60
C SER A 163 -19.47 -8.96 18.85
N GLU A 164 -19.72 -9.84 17.88
CA GLU A 164 -19.69 -11.30 18.12
C GLU A 164 -18.80 -12.05 17.11
N GLY A 165 -17.93 -11.30 16.41
CA GLY A 165 -16.97 -11.86 15.47
C GLY A 165 -15.99 -12.80 16.14
N LYS A 166 -15.64 -13.88 15.46
CA LYS A 166 -14.71 -14.92 15.93
C LYS A 166 -13.37 -14.80 15.23
N GLU A 167 -12.31 -15.11 15.95
CA GLU A 167 -11.01 -15.39 15.34
C GLU A 167 -10.87 -16.87 14.99
N PHE A 168 -10.20 -17.15 13.88
CA PHE A 168 -9.86 -18.50 13.42
C PHE A 168 -8.38 -18.64 13.13
N GLY A 169 -7.81 -19.77 13.58
CA GLY A 169 -6.52 -20.27 13.09
C GLY A 169 -6.75 -21.29 11.98
N VAL A 170 -6.44 -20.93 10.74
CA VAL A 170 -6.53 -21.81 9.57
C VAL A 170 -5.21 -22.53 9.37
N VAL A 171 -5.19 -23.84 9.60
CA VAL A 171 -4.00 -24.66 9.37
C VAL A 171 -3.85 -24.92 7.87
N VAL A 172 -2.71 -24.52 7.29
CA VAL A 172 -2.49 -24.58 5.83
C VAL A 172 -1.37 -25.53 5.40
N SER A 173 -0.68 -26.14 6.36
CA SER A 173 0.35 -27.15 6.09
C SER A 173 0.28 -28.29 7.10
N GLY A 174 0.88 -29.43 6.77
CA GLY A 174 0.93 -30.58 7.67
C GLY A 174 -0.34 -31.44 7.61
N ALA A 175 -0.55 -32.27 8.63
CA ALA A 175 -1.62 -33.27 8.65
C ALA A 175 -3.03 -32.68 8.86
N GLU A 176 -3.10 -31.49 9.45
CA GLU A 176 -4.34 -30.78 9.78
C GLU A 176 -4.69 -29.72 8.73
N ALA A 177 -3.90 -29.60 7.65
CA ALA A 177 -4.11 -28.65 6.58
C ALA A 177 -5.54 -28.72 6.02
N GLY A 178 -6.21 -27.58 5.93
CA GLY A 178 -7.61 -27.49 5.53
C GLY A 178 -8.59 -27.30 6.68
N THR A 179 -8.11 -27.20 7.93
CA THR A 179 -8.95 -27.05 9.13
C THR A 179 -8.84 -25.64 9.70
N ALA A 180 -9.98 -24.97 9.85
CA ALA A 180 -10.11 -23.72 10.59
C ALA A 180 -10.60 -24.02 12.01
N TYR A 181 -9.84 -23.59 13.02
CA TYR A 181 -10.20 -23.72 14.43
C TYR A 181 -10.60 -22.37 14.99
N GLU A 182 -11.77 -22.28 15.63
CA GLU A 182 -12.15 -21.11 16.43
C GLU A 182 -11.19 -20.92 17.60
N LEU A 183 -10.73 -19.68 17.83
CA LEU A 183 -9.82 -19.33 18.90
C LEU A 183 -10.58 -18.63 20.04
N ALA A 184 -11.51 -19.33 20.70
CA ALA A 184 -12.45 -18.70 21.65
C ALA A 184 -11.79 -17.89 22.79
N TYR A 185 -10.55 -18.19 23.17
CA TYR A 185 -9.81 -17.50 24.23
C TYR A 185 -9.25 -16.14 23.82
N THR A 186 -9.33 -15.77 22.54
CA THR A 186 -8.89 -14.45 22.05
C THR A 186 -10.01 -13.42 22.10
N GLY A 187 -11.24 -13.85 22.36
CA GLY A 187 -12.41 -13.00 22.56
C GLY A 187 -13.26 -12.81 21.31
N LEU A 188 -14.41 -12.15 21.51
CA LEU A 188 -15.36 -11.84 20.45
C LEU A 188 -15.53 -10.33 20.33
N PHE A 189 -15.33 -9.79 19.14
CA PHE A 189 -15.47 -8.37 18.79
C PHE A 189 -15.43 -8.21 17.25
N SER A 190 -15.42 -6.96 16.74
CA SER A 190 -15.32 -6.71 15.30
C SER A 190 -13.85 -6.87 14.90
N TRP A 191 -13.44 -8.09 14.58
CA TRP A 191 -12.03 -8.39 14.32
C TRP A 191 -11.59 -7.74 13.02
N GLU A 192 -10.65 -6.81 13.11
CA GLU A 192 -9.96 -6.27 11.94
C GLU A 192 -8.75 -7.13 11.59
N ASN A 193 -7.83 -7.27 12.54
CA ASN A 193 -6.60 -8.02 12.33
C ASN A 193 -6.25 -8.93 13.52
N ALA A 194 -5.46 -9.96 13.24
CA ALA A 194 -5.04 -11.00 14.15
C ALA A 194 -3.57 -11.36 13.89
N VAL A 195 -2.63 -10.75 14.61
CA VAL A 195 -1.19 -10.84 14.30
C VAL A 195 -0.39 -11.44 15.45
N SER A 196 0.36 -12.49 15.13
CA SER A 196 1.18 -13.21 16.11
C SER A 196 2.65 -12.80 16.08
N SER A 197 3.25 -12.66 17.26
CA SER A 197 4.67 -12.29 17.38
C SER A 197 5.59 -13.39 16.85
N ASN A 198 6.47 -13.02 15.92
CA ASN A 198 7.50 -13.92 15.36
C ASN A 198 8.62 -14.27 16.36
N TYR A 199 8.66 -13.65 17.54
CA TYR A 199 9.72 -13.89 18.53
C TYR A 199 9.64 -15.31 19.11
N SER A 200 10.69 -16.10 18.91
CA SER A 200 10.70 -17.51 19.37
C SER A 200 10.84 -17.59 20.89
N GLN A 201 9.74 -17.98 21.53
CA GLN A 201 9.65 -18.20 22.98
C GLN A 201 8.51 -19.17 23.32
N LEU A 202 8.42 -19.58 24.59
CA LEU A 202 7.35 -20.46 25.05
C LEU A 202 5.98 -19.80 24.93
N LYS A 203 5.88 -18.50 25.25
CA LYS A 203 4.65 -17.72 25.11
C LYS A 203 4.29 -17.51 23.65
N THR A 204 3.02 -17.53 23.33
CA THR A 204 2.45 -17.05 22.07
C THR A 204 1.73 -15.76 22.39
N ILE A 205 2.04 -14.71 21.63
CA ILE A 205 1.48 -13.37 21.81
C ILE A 205 0.76 -13.03 20.51
N ASN A 206 -0.55 -12.85 20.59
CA ASN A 206 -1.42 -12.52 19.47
C ASN A 206 -2.07 -11.17 19.74
N ILE A 207 -2.00 -10.24 18.79
CA ILE A 207 -2.62 -8.91 18.89
C ILE A 207 -3.88 -8.91 18.03
N GLY A 208 -4.99 -8.50 18.63
CA GLY A 208 -6.27 -8.30 17.97
C GLY A 208 -6.69 -6.83 18.01
N THR A 209 -7.24 -6.34 16.91
CA THR A 209 -7.78 -4.98 16.79
C THR A 209 -9.28 -5.02 16.52
N ASP A 210 -9.99 -4.10 17.17
CA ASP A 210 -11.45 -4.01 17.13
C ASP A 210 -11.87 -2.75 16.34
N ASP A 211 -12.34 -2.91 15.10
CA ASP A 211 -12.80 -1.79 14.21
C ASP A 211 -14.17 -1.21 14.64
N SER A 212 -14.67 -1.55 15.83
CA SER A 212 -15.82 -0.80 16.34
C SER A 212 -15.45 0.67 16.62
N THR A 213 -16.44 1.57 16.52
CA THR A 213 -16.25 2.96 16.97
C THR A 213 -15.97 2.99 18.48
N GLY A 214 -14.76 3.39 18.85
CA GLY A 214 -14.28 3.30 20.23
C GLY A 214 -13.79 1.89 20.60
N GLY A 215 -13.42 1.11 19.60
CA GLY A 215 -12.78 -0.19 19.74
C GLY A 215 -11.39 -0.09 20.35
N GLN A 216 -10.83 -1.25 20.65
CA GLN A 216 -9.70 -1.41 21.55
C GLN A 216 -8.65 -2.33 20.94
N VAL A 217 -7.43 -2.25 21.45
CA VAL A 217 -6.36 -3.18 21.09
C VAL A 217 -6.26 -4.24 22.18
N TYR A 218 -6.47 -5.50 21.80
CA TYR A 218 -6.41 -6.66 22.67
C TYR A 218 -5.12 -7.45 22.43
N ILE A 219 -4.58 -8.03 23.50
CA ILE A 219 -3.36 -8.83 23.47
C ILE A 219 -3.66 -10.13 24.18
N TYR A 220 -3.71 -11.22 23.42
CA TYR A 220 -3.81 -12.58 23.93
C TYR A 220 -2.42 -13.15 24.21
N ILE A 221 -2.26 -13.81 25.36
CA ILE A 221 -1.02 -14.47 25.77
C ILE A 221 -1.33 -15.90 26.20
N GLY A 222 -0.87 -16.87 25.40
CA GLY A 222 -0.93 -18.30 25.72
C GLY A 222 0.46 -18.93 25.83
N GLU A 223 0.52 -20.20 26.24
CA GLU A 223 1.76 -20.99 26.24
C GLU A 223 1.68 -22.14 25.25
N LYS A 224 2.73 -22.30 24.44
CA LYS A 224 2.85 -23.42 23.51
C LYS A 224 2.86 -24.75 24.25
N GLN A 225 2.19 -25.75 23.69
CA GLN A 225 2.05 -27.08 24.28
C GLN A 225 2.88 -28.13 23.51
N THR A 226 3.21 -29.25 24.15
CA THR A 226 3.89 -30.39 23.51
C THR A 226 2.92 -31.38 22.85
N THR A 227 1.62 -31.24 23.12
CA THR A 227 0.55 -32.14 22.70
C THR A 227 -0.69 -31.33 22.35
N GLY A 228 -1.59 -31.93 21.56
CA GLY A 228 -2.80 -31.28 21.08
C GLY A 228 -2.82 -31.20 19.55
N ASN A 229 -3.87 -30.61 19.02
CA ASN A 229 -3.97 -30.19 17.63
C ASN A 229 -3.04 -28.99 17.35
N ALA A 230 -2.99 -28.51 16.11
CA ALA A 230 -2.08 -27.46 15.69
C ALA A 230 -2.20 -26.17 16.52
N VAL A 231 -3.42 -25.68 16.78
CA VAL A 231 -3.66 -24.43 17.51
C VAL A 231 -3.44 -24.58 19.03
N GLU A 232 -3.76 -25.74 19.60
CA GLU A 232 -3.42 -26.08 21.00
C GLU A 232 -1.91 -26.12 21.20
N LYS A 233 -1.19 -26.83 20.32
CA LYS A 233 0.28 -26.85 20.34
C LYS A 233 0.84 -25.45 20.20
N ALA A 234 0.32 -24.65 19.27
CA ALA A 234 0.73 -23.27 19.04
C ALA A 234 0.48 -22.34 20.23
N GLY A 235 -0.26 -22.78 21.26
CA GLY A 235 -0.57 -21.95 22.42
C GLY A 235 -1.58 -20.85 22.12
N LEU A 236 -2.52 -21.11 21.21
CA LEU A 236 -3.60 -20.21 20.80
C LEU A 236 -4.93 -20.53 21.52
N LEU A 237 -4.88 -21.36 22.57
CA LEU A 237 -6.01 -21.74 23.44
C LEU A 237 -5.54 -21.76 24.89
N HIS A 238 -6.49 -21.60 25.82
CA HIS A 238 -6.23 -21.66 27.27
C HIS A 238 -5.20 -20.62 27.76
N GLY A 239 -5.19 -19.45 27.12
CA GLY A 239 -4.36 -18.32 27.51
C GLY A 239 -5.22 -17.19 28.10
N ASP A 240 -4.56 -16.08 28.41
CA ASP A 240 -5.16 -14.92 29.02
C ASP A 240 -5.36 -13.80 27.98
N LEU A 241 -6.55 -13.19 27.93
CA LEU A 241 -6.79 -11.97 27.16
C LEU A 241 -6.54 -10.71 28.01
N PHE A 242 -5.88 -9.73 27.41
CA PHE A 242 -5.66 -8.41 28.00
C PHE A 242 -6.11 -7.30 27.06
N GLY A 243 -6.59 -6.18 27.61
CA GLY A 243 -6.75 -4.93 26.88
C GLY A 243 -5.57 -3.98 27.12
N LEU A 244 -5.14 -3.25 26.08
CA LEU A 244 -4.09 -2.25 26.20
C LEU A 244 -4.64 -0.97 26.86
N THR A 245 -4.06 -0.56 27.98
CA THR A 245 -4.46 0.63 28.74
C THR A 245 -3.35 1.67 28.78
N VAL A 246 -3.55 2.79 28.11
CA VAL A 246 -2.65 3.96 28.11
C VAL A 246 -2.90 4.82 29.34
N SER A 247 -1.84 5.15 30.07
CA SER A 247 -1.93 5.88 31.34
C SER A 247 -2.64 7.22 31.18
N GLY A 248 -3.79 7.37 31.86
CA GLY A 248 -4.57 8.61 31.86
C GLY A 248 -5.52 8.79 30.66
N ILE A 249 -5.57 7.84 29.72
CA ILE A 249 -6.40 7.91 28.52
C ILE A 249 -7.37 6.73 28.49
N THR A 250 -8.63 6.97 28.87
CA THR A 250 -9.69 5.93 28.76
C THR A 250 -10.32 5.90 27.39
N ALA A 251 -10.37 7.03 26.69
CA ALA A 251 -10.87 7.14 25.34
C ALA A 251 -10.11 8.24 24.60
N GLU A 252 -9.60 7.88 23.43
CA GLU A 252 -8.99 8.78 22.47
C GLU A 252 -10.06 9.71 21.86
N ALA A 253 -9.64 10.89 21.44
CA ALA A 253 -10.46 11.85 20.71
C ALA A 253 -9.58 12.60 19.69
N ASN A 254 -10.19 13.33 18.75
CA ASN A 254 -9.41 14.07 17.74
C ASN A 254 -8.33 14.97 18.35
N GLY A 255 -8.61 15.62 19.50
CA GLY A 255 -7.65 16.47 20.20
C GLY A 255 -6.88 15.80 21.35
N THR A 256 -6.97 14.47 21.52
CA THR A 256 -6.30 13.72 22.58
C THR A 256 -5.63 12.51 21.98
N ILE A 257 -4.30 12.49 22.00
CA ILE A 257 -3.48 11.41 21.43
C ILE A 257 -3.06 10.47 22.56
N ALA A 258 -3.17 9.16 22.35
CA ALA A 258 -2.89 8.13 23.33
C ALA A 258 -1.38 7.84 23.49
N ASN A 259 -0.60 8.87 23.83
CA ASN A 259 0.85 8.76 24.06
C ASN A 259 1.20 8.50 25.53
N GLY A 260 2.23 7.70 25.79
CA GLY A 260 2.80 7.51 27.11
C GLY A 260 3.15 6.07 27.43
N SER A 261 3.04 5.68 28.69
CA SER A 261 3.17 4.27 29.11
C SER A 261 1.84 3.56 28.99
N PHE A 262 1.85 2.29 28.54
CA PHE A 262 0.70 1.41 28.60
C PHE A 262 0.92 0.25 29.58
N THR A 263 -0.17 -0.25 30.15
CA THR A 263 -0.24 -1.51 30.90
C THR A 263 -1.18 -2.48 30.21
N LEU A 264 -1.05 -3.78 30.50
CA LEU A 264 -2.00 -4.79 30.05
C LEU A 264 -3.03 -5.04 31.15
N THR A 265 -4.29 -4.73 30.87
CA THR A 265 -5.40 -4.94 31.79
C THR A 265 -6.04 -6.29 31.50
N LYS A 266 -5.90 -7.23 32.42
CA LYS A 266 -6.44 -8.59 32.28
C LYS A 266 -7.97 -8.57 32.22
N LEU A 267 -8.53 -9.31 31.26
CA LEU A 267 -9.98 -9.48 31.03
C LEU A 267 -10.37 -10.93 31.35
N GLY A 268 -11.66 -11.27 31.21
CA GLY A 268 -12.15 -12.62 31.49
C GLY A 268 -13.12 -12.69 32.66
N ALA A 269 -13.77 -13.84 32.80
CA ALA A 269 -14.64 -14.09 33.94
C ALA A 269 -13.85 -14.10 35.26
N ASP A 270 -14.57 -14.09 36.38
CA ASP A 270 -14.01 -14.38 37.71
C ASP A 270 -14.36 -15.84 38.03
N ASP A 271 -13.88 -16.78 37.22
CA ASP A 271 -14.26 -18.20 37.36
C ASP A 271 -13.64 -18.82 38.64
N ASP A 272 -12.55 -18.23 39.15
CA ASP A 272 -11.89 -18.66 40.39
C ASP A 272 -12.47 -18.01 41.68
N GLY A 273 -13.36 -17.01 41.53
CA GLY A 273 -14.05 -16.32 42.62
C GLY A 273 -13.14 -15.43 43.47
N ASN A 274 -12.00 -15.00 42.93
CA ASN A 274 -11.05 -14.12 43.61
C ASN A 274 -11.43 -12.62 43.54
N GLY A 275 -12.43 -12.28 42.72
CA GLY A 275 -12.93 -10.92 42.54
C GLY A 275 -12.21 -10.11 41.46
N THR A 276 -11.39 -10.76 40.62
CA THR A 276 -10.66 -10.14 39.50
C THR A 276 -10.73 -11.03 38.25
N PRO A 277 -10.66 -10.46 37.04
CA PRO A 277 -10.63 -11.24 35.80
C PRO A 277 -9.45 -12.23 35.78
N ASP A 278 -9.72 -13.47 35.39
CA ASP A 278 -8.73 -14.55 35.39
C ASP A 278 -7.93 -14.68 34.08
N GLY A 279 -8.44 -14.12 32.98
CA GLY A 279 -7.85 -14.20 31.63
C GLY A 279 -8.72 -14.95 30.63
N ASP A 280 -9.63 -15.81 31.11
CA ASP A 280 -10.45 -16.68 30.28
C ASP A 280 -11.71 -15.93 29.80
N VAL A 281 -11.74 -15.67 28.49
CA VAL A 281 -12.86 -15.02 27.80
C VAL A 281 -13.68 -16.00 26.96
N SER A 282 -13.36 -17.31 26.95
CA SER A 282 -13.98 -18.27 26.01
C SER A 282 -15.50 -18.35 26.16
N LYS A 283 -16.01 -18.11 27.36
CA LYS A 283 -17.43 -18.14 27.72
C LYS A 283 -18.13 -16.78 27.64
N MET A 284 -17.40 -15.71 27.29
CA MET A 284 -17.95 -14.36 27.24
C MET A 284 -18.56 -14.09 25.86
N THR A 285 -19.74 -13.47 25.84
CA THR A 285 -20.22 -12.81 24.61
C THR A 285 -19.39 -11.55 24.38
N GLY A 286 -19.23 -11.10 23.14
CA GLY A 286 -18.41 -9.90 22.92
C GLY A 286 -19.02 -8.64 23.51
N ALA A 287 -20.36 -8.54 23.58
CA ALA A 287 -21.01 -7.46 24.35
C ALA A 287 -20.65 -7.45 25.85
N ALA A 288 -20.41 -8.63 26.45
CA ALA A 288 -20.00 -8.74 27.84
C ALA A 288 -18.51 -8.37 28.00
N LEU A 289 -17.67 -8.80 27.06
CA LEU A 289 -16.26 -8.43 26.98
C LEU A 289 -16.10 -6.92 26.87
N GLU A 290 -16.80 -6.28 25.93
CA GLU A 290 -16.78 -4.83 25.72
C GLU A 290 -17.21 -4.08 27.00
N THR A 291 -18.29 -4.53 27.64
CA THR A 291 -18.78 -3.93 28.89
C THR A 291 -17.73 -4.01 30.00
N GLN A 292 -17.09 -5.16 30.18
CA GLN A 292 -16.06 -5.35 31.21
C GLN A 292 -14.82 -4.52 30.88
N SER A 293 -14.34 -4.58 29.65
CA SER A 293 -13.16 -3.86 29.18
C SER A 293 -13.31 -2.35 29.38
N ASN A 294 -14.48 -1.81 29.03
CA ASN A 294 -14.85 -0.42 29.29
C ASN A 294 -14.85 -0.07 30.79
N ALA A 295 -15.40 -0.95 31.63
CA ALA A 295 -15.45 -0.74 33.08
C ALA A 295 -14.07 -0.77 33.74
N LEU A 296 -13.13 -1.53 33.18
CA LEU A 296 -11.75 -1.63 33.64
C LEU A 296 -10.85 -0.51 33.08
N GLY A 297 -11.36 0.32 32.17
CA GLY A 297 -10.65 1.48 31.64
C GLY A 297 -9.61 1.13 30.59
N VAL A 298 -9.79 0.02 29.86
CA VAL A 298 -9.03 -0.25 28.63
C VAL A 298 -9.23 0.91 27.65
N THR A 299 -8.14 1.33 27.01
CA THR A 299 -8.16 2.54 26.18
C THR A 299 -8.94 2.28 24.92
N LYS A 300 -9.98 3.09 24.69
CA LYS A 300 -10.66 3.16 23.39
C LYS A 300 -9.84 4.00 22.43
N PHE A 301 -9.55 3.45 21.26
CA PHE A 301 -8.88 4.13 20.16
C PHE A 301 -9.91 4.59 19.12
N LEU A 302 -9.48 5.43 18.19
CA LEU A 302 -10.33 5.96 17.12
C LEU A 302 -10.48 4.96 15.97
N ARG A 303 -11.11 3.79 16.23
CA ARG A 303 -11.23 2.65 15.31
C ARG A 303 -9.85 2.10 14.89
N PRO A 304 -9.23 1.28 15.75
CA PRO A 304 -7.96 0.63 15.43
C PRO A 304 -8.14 -0.42 14.34
N GLU A 305 -7.32 -0.31 13.28
CA GLU A 305 -7.35 -1.21 12.13
C GLU A 305 -6.20 -2.22 12.16
N ASP A 306 -5.43 -2.36 11.07
CA ASP A 306 -4.32 -3.31 11.02
C ASP A 306 -3.19 -3.01 11.99
N VAL A 307 -2.55 -4.11 12.39
CA VAL A 307 -1.38 -4.15 13.25
C VAL A 307 -0.29 -4.99 12.59
N HIS A 308 0.98 -4.69 12.83
CA HIS A 308 2.08 -5.52 12.38
C HIS A 308 3.29 -5.40 13.33
N PHE A 309 3.92 -6.53 13.65
CA PHE A 309 5.16 -6.53 14.43
C PHE A 309 6.33 -6.00 13.59
N ASP A 310 7.22 -5.23 14.21
CA ASP A 310 8.45 -4.78 13.56
C ASP A 310 9.43 -5.98 13.43
N PRO A 311 9.75 -6.45 12.21
CA PRO A 311 10.65 -7.59 12.02
C PRO A 311 12.08 -7.30 12.50
N THR A 312 12.45 -6.01 12.64
CA THR A 312 13.78 -5.57 13.12
C THR A 312 13.87 -5.48 14.64
N ASN A 313 12.72 -5.42 15.33
CA ASN A 313 12.67 -5.32 16.78
C ASN A 313 11.43 -6.04 17.37
N PRO A 314 11.61 -7.21 18.01
CA PRO A 314 10.48 -8.02 18.48
C PRO A 314 9.65 -7.38 19.61
N ASN A 315 10.14 -6.32 20.25
CA ASN A 315 9.37 -5.58 21.25
C ASN A 315 8.38 -4.58 20.63
N VAL A 316 8.51 -4.28 19.34
CA VAL A 316 7.78 -3.20 18.69
C VAL A 316 6.69 -3.79 17.80
N PHE A 317 5.51 -3.18 17.86
CA PHE A 317 4.47 -3.33 16.85
C PHE A 317 3.91 -1.97 16.50
N TYR A 318 3.42 -1.86 15.27
CA TYR A 318 2.71 -0.70 14.78
C TYR A 318 1.25 -1.07 14.57
N PHE A 319 0.33 -0.14 14.78
CA PHE A 319 -1.06 -0.28 14.35
C PHE A 319 -1.59 1.07 13.91
N VAL A 320 -2.57 1.09 13.01
CA VAL A 320 -3.21 2.33 12.57
C VAL A 320 -4.60 2.49 13.18
N THR A 321 -5.11 3.71 13.10
CA THR A 321 -6.51 4.00 13.42
C THR A 321 -7.15 4.76 12.27
N THR A 322 -8.28 4.29 11.74
CA THR A 322 -8.95 4.92 10.59
C THR A 322 -9.68 6.22 10.98
N ASN A 323 -10.35 6.22 12.14
CA ASN A 323 -11.24 7.26 12.63
C ASN A 323 -12.40 7.58 11.66
N GLY A 324 -12.20 8.51 10.73
CA GLY A 324 -13.17 8.87 9.71
C GLY A 324 -12.65 9.97 8.79
N PHE A 325 -13.23 10.09 7.60
CA PHE A 325 -12.65 10.82 6.46
C PHE A 325 -12.15 12.25 6.74
N ASN A 326 -12.88 13.02 7.54
CA ASN A 326 -12.52 14.41 7.88
C ASN A 326 -11.88 14.54 9.27
N ALA A 327 -11.35 13.44 9.81
CA ALA A 327 -10.78 13.35 11.15
C ALA A 327 -9.39 12.71 11.10
N PRO A 328 -8.57 12.88 12.15
CA PRO A 328 -7.20 12.38 12.14
C PRO A 328 -7.16 10.86 12.08
N SER A 329 -6.46 10.32 11.09
CA SER A 329 -6.05 8.92 11.02
C SER A 329 -4.57 8.81 11.42
N ARG A 330 -4.22 7.81 12.23
CA ARG A 330 -2.96 7.78 12.99
C ARG A 330 -2.21 6.49 12.79
N LEU A 331 -0.89 6.58 12.92
CA LEU A 331 0.00 5.42 13.06
C LEU A 331 0.58 5.44 14.48
N TYR A 332 0.30 4.40 15.25
CA TYR A 332 0.84 4.19 16.57
C TYR A 332 2.01 3.22 16.54
N LYS A 333 3.09 3.57 17.22
CA LYS A 333 4.19 2.67 17.59
C LYS A 333 4.04 2.29 19.04
N ALA A 334 3.77 1.02 19.31
CA ALA A 334 3.78 0.45 20.65
C ALA A 334 5.05 -0.37 20.86
N THR A 335 5.63 -0.29 22.04
CA THR A 335 6.88 -0.98 22.41
C THR A 335 6.71 -1.62 23.77
N PHE A 336 6.67 -2.95 23.80
CA PHE A 336 6.75 -3.71 25.04
C PHE A 336 8.07 -3.39 25.75
N THR A 337 8.02 -3.30 27.08
CA THR A 337 9.24 -3.16 27.89
C THR A 337 10.15 -4.38 27.70
N ASP A 338 9.53 -5.56 27.62
CA ASP A 338 10.18 -6.85 27.41
C ASP A 338 9.15 -7.82 26.82
N ILE A 339 9.28 -8.20 25.56
CA ILE A 339 8.39 -9.14 24.87
C ILE A 339 8.41 -10.55 25.49
N THR A 340 9.41 -10.87 26.32
CA THR A 340 9.43 -12.13 27.08
C THR A 340 8.56 -12.08 28.35
N ASN A 341 8.17 -10.89 28.75
CA ASN A 341 7.27 -10.60 29.86
C ASN A 341 6.29 -9.46 29.48
N PRO A 342 5.45 -9.66 28.44
CA PRO A 342 4.60 -8.62 27.87
C PRO A 342 3.63 -8.00 28.89
N GLU A 343 3.28 -8.73 29.95
CA GLU A 343 2.44 -8.28 31.07
C GLU A 343 3.04 -7.08 31.83
N ALA A 344 4.35 -6.82 31.68
CA ALA A 344 4.99 -5.62 32.22
C ALA A 344 4.53 -4.32 31.51
N GLY A 345 3.79 -4.42 30.42
CA GLY A 345 3.37 -3.28 29.61
C GLY A 345 4.55 -2.66 28.86
N GLY A 346 4.43 -1.37 28.54
CA GLY A 346 5.38 -0.72 27.65
C GLY A 346 5.12 0.76 27.46
N SER A 347 5.55 1.27 26.31
CA SER A 347 5.31 2.64 25.86
C SER A 347 4.63 2.67 24.50
N ILE A 348 3.81 3.68 24.26
CA ILE A 348 3.10 3.90 23.02
C ILE A 348 3.23 5.37 22.61
N VAL A 349 3.40 5.61 21.31
CA VAL A 349 3.48 6.95 20.72
C VAL A 349 2.84 6.94 19.34
N ALA A 350 1.99 7.91 19.04
CA ALA A 350 1.59 8.23 17.67
C ALA A 350 2.80 8.81 16.95
N VAL A 351 3.30 8.07 15.97
CA VAL A 351 4.39 8.51 15.08
C VAL A 351 3.86 9.29 13.89
N LEU A 352 2.59 9.08 13.53
CA LEU A 352 1.81 9.96 12.68
C LEU A 352 0.53 10.34 13.43
N ASP A 353 0.27 11.63 13.62
CA ASP A 353 -0.82 12.11 14.46
C ASP A 353 -2.10 12.49 13.71
N GLY A 354 -2.05 12.37 12.38
CA GLY A 354 -3.14 12.65 11.44
C GLY A 354 -3.14 14.08 10.92
N THR A 355 -2.00 14.77 11.00
CA THR A 355 -1.79 16.11 10.42
C THR A 355 -0.98 16.08 9.13
N GLU A 356 -0.44 14.91 8.75
CA GLU A 356 0.52 14.74 7.67
C GLU A 356 -0.16 14.62 6.28
N GLY A 357 -1.44 14.24 6.23
CA GLY A 357 -2.28 14.31 5.02
C GLY A 357 -2.99 13.00 4.65
N GLN A 358 -2.58 11.88 5.24
CA GLN A 358 -3.24 10.59 5.15
C GLN A 358 -4.68 10.66 5.68
N GLN A 359 -5.56 9.84 5.10
CA GLN A 359 -6.97 9.77 5.46
C GLN A 359 -7.42 8.32 5.55
N MET A 360 -8.06 7.97 6.67
CA MET A 360 -8.64 6.65 6.88
C MET A 360 -7.65 5.50 6.57
N LEU A 361 -6.49 5.53 7.23
CA LEU A 361 -5.55 4.40 7.18
C LEU A 361 -6.23 3.13 7.68
N ASP A 362 -5.96 2.06 6.97
CA ASP A 362 -6.53 0.73 7.19
C ASP A 362 -5.41 -0.31 7.29
N ASN A 363 -4.97 -0.88 6.17
CA ASN A 363 -4.02 -1.98 6.21
C ASN A 363 -2.57 -1.53 6.37
N ILE A 364 -1.75 -2.37 7.01
CA ILE A 364 -0.31 -2.10 7.18
C ILE A 364 0.59 -3.33 7.05
N THR A 365 1.84 -3.09 6.65
CA THR A 365 2.95 -4.04 6.85
C THR A 365 4.23 -3.30 7.20
N VAL A 366 5.14 -3.99 7.90
CA VAL A 366 6.48 -3.45 8.21
C VAL A 366 7.50 -4.31 7.48
N ASN A 367 8.28 -3.68 6.60
CA ASN A 367 9.27 -4.39 5.81
C ASN A 367 10.54 -4.71 6.62
N ALA A 368 11.43 -5.50 6.03
CA ALA A 368 12.69 -5.90 6.66
C ALA A 368 13.65 -4.74 7.03
N ASP A 369 13.45 -3.54 6.47
CA ASP A 369 14.22 -2.33 6.81
C ASP A 369 13.57 -1.52 7.94
N GLY A 370 12.40 -1.93 8.43
CA GLY A 370 11.66 -1.26 9.49
C GLY A 370 10.77 -0.11 8.99
N LYS A 371 10.60 0.05 7.68
CA LYS A 371 9.66 1.02 7.11
C LYS A 371 8.24 0.45 7.13
N VAL A 372 7.26 1.32 7.31
CA VAL A 372 5.85 0.95 7.43
C VAL A 372 5.13 1.32 6.13
N ILE A 373 4.56 0.33 5.45
CA ILE A 373 3.64 0.55 4.33
C ILE A 373 2.23 0.59 4.87
N MET A 374 1.42 1.56 4.44
CA MET A 374 0.05 1.76 4.90
C MET A 374 -0.87 2.05 3.73
N GLN A 375 -2.10 1.56 3.79
CA GLN A 375 -3.14 1.73 2.78
C GLN A 375 -4.30 2.57 3.33
N GLU A 376 -4.96 3.35 2.47
CA GLU A 376 -6.20 4.07 2.82
C GLU A 376 -7.43 3.26 2.39
N ASP A 377 -8.42 3.17 3.28
CA ASP A 377 -9.83 2.89 2.96
C ASP A 377 -10.65 4.17 3.23
N PRO A 378 -10.87 5.04 2.24
CA PRO A 378 -11.72 6.21 2.41
C PRO A 378 -13.23 5.86 2.45
N GLY A 379 -13.61 4.63 2.13
CA GLY A 379 -14.96 4.23 1.74
C GLY A 379 -15.51 5.07 0.59
N ASN A 380 -16.83 5.19 0.52
CA ASN A 380 -17.58 5.85 -0.56
C ASN A 380 -17.47 7.40 -0.53
N GLN A 381 -16.25 7.93 -0.59
CA GLN A 381 -15.92 9.35 -0.58
C GLN A 381 -15.37 9.80 -1.93
N THR A 382 -15.47 11.09 -2.24
CA THR A 382 -14.82 11.63 -3.46
C THR A 382 -13.34 11.87 -3.20
N HIS A 383 -12.58 10.78 -3.13
CA HIS A 383 -11.15 10.74 -2.82
C HIS A 383 -10.52 9.54 -3.49
N ILE A 384 -9.29 9.71 -3.98
CA ILE A 384 -8.52 8.58 -4.50
C ILE A 384 -7.64 8.06 -3.37
N ALA A 385 -7.93 6.83 -2.95
CA ALA A 385 -7.20 6.11 -1.92
C ALA A 385 -5.73 5.91 -2.31
N LYS A 386 -4.85 6.11 -1.33
CA LYS A 386 -3.39 6.12 -1.49
C LYS A 386 -2.72 4.96 -0.76
N VAL A 387 -1.50 4.68 -1.18
CA VAL A 387 -0.55 3.85 -0.43
C VAL A 387 0.63 4.71 -0.02
N TRP A 388 0.98 4.63 1.25
CA TRP A 388 2.00 5.42 1.91
C TRP A 388 3.17 4.56 2.40
N GLU A 389 4.38 5.10 2.35
CA GLU A 389 5.55 4.58 3.06
C GLU A 389 5.94 5.58 4.15
N TYR A 390 6.08 5.10 5.39
CA TYR A 390 6.64 5.85 6.50
C TYR A 390 8.00 5.28 6.89
N ASP A 391 9.01 6.13 6.96
CA ASP A 391 10.35 5.81 7.47
C ASP A 391 10.50 6.32 8.92
N PRO A 392 10.48 5.44 9.93
CA PRO A 392 10.59 5.83 11.33
C PRO A 392 11.97 6.38 11.73
N VAL A 393 13.00 6.21 10.89
CA VAL A 393 14.35 6.71 11.14
C VAL A 393 14.47 8.18 10.75
N THR A 394 13.89 8.55 9.60
CA THR A 394 13.95 9.92 9.09
C THR A 394 12.73 10.76 9.45
N ASP A 395 11.66 10.14 9.98
CA ASP A 395 10.38 10.79 10.28
C ASP A 395 9.73 11.36 9.00
N THR A 396 9.76 10.56 7.93
CA THR A 396 9.27 10.95 6.60
C THR A 396 8.10 10.07 6.18
N LEU A 397 7.01 10.70 5.75
CA LEU A 397 5.85 10.06 5.12
C LEU A 397 5.83 10.39 3.63
N THR A 398 5.82 9.35 2.78
CA THR A 398 5.87 9.48 1.32
C THR A 398 4.69 8.75 0.70
N GLN A 399 3.96 9.40 -0.20
CA GLN A 399 2.97 8.72 -1.03
C GLN A 399 3.73 7.92 -2.11
N ILE A 400 3.50 6.61 -2.19
CA ILE A 400 4.20 5.73 -3.15
C ILE A 400 3.27 5.19 -4.24
N ALA A 401 1.96 5.14 -3.98
CA ALA A 401 0.98 4.72 -4.97
C ALA A 401 -0.41 5.31 -4.71
N GLN A 402 -1.30 5.16 -5.68
CA GLN A 402 -2.72 5.54 -5.59
C GLN A 402 -3.58 4.72 -6.56
N HIS A 403 -4.89 4.70 -6.36
CA HIS A 403 -5.82 4.14 -7.33
C HIS A 403 -5.80 4.90 -8.65
N ASP A 404 -5.97 4.19 -9.77
CA ASP A 404 -6.01 4.77 -11.11
C ASP A 404 -7.21 5.73 -11.24
N PRO A 405 -6.97 7.06 -11.33
CA PRO A 405 -8.07 8.02 -11.38
C PRO A 405 -8.97 7.83 -12.61
N SER A 406 -8.49 7.19 -13.69
CA SER A 406 -9.29 6.89 -14.87
C SER A 406 -10.38 5.84 -14.62
N LEU A 407 -10.22 5.03 -13.58
CA LEU A 407 -11.15 3.99 -13.14
C LEU A 407 -12.00 4.44 -11.94
N PHE A 408 -11.47 5.31 -11.08
CA PHE A 408 -12.10 5.62 -9.79
C PHE A 408 -12.57 7.08 -9.61
N VAL A 409 -12.30 7.97 -10.58
CA VAL A 409 -12.91 9.31 -10.60
C VAL A 409 -14.23 9.29 -11.39
N SER A 410 -15.32 9.67 -10.72
CA SER A 410 -16.65 9.77 -11.33
C SER A 410 -16.64 10.65 -12.60
N GLY A 411 -17.19 10.11 -13.69
CA GLY A 411 -17.32 10.79 -14.97
C GLY A 411 -16.23 10.44 -16.00
N GLN A 412 -15.20 9.67 -15.61
CA GLN A 412 -14.22 9.14 -16.56
C GLN A 412 -14.82 8.03 -17.44
N PRO A 413 -14.38 7.86 -18.70
CA PRO A 413 -14.90 6.82 -19.59
C PRO A 413 -14.77 5.39 -19.05
N GLY A 414 -13.75 5.13 -18.21
CA GLY A 414 -13.46 3.84 -17.58
C GLY A 414 -14.01 3.68 -16.17
N PHE A 415 -14.80 4.64 -15.67
CA PHE A 415 -15.25 4.69 -14.28
C PHE A 415 -15.96 3.40 -13.85
N LYS A 416 -15.46 2.80 -12.76
CA LYS A 416 -16.00 1.60 -12.11
C LYS A 416 -16.91 1.99 -10.94
N THR A 417 -16.34 2.74 -10.01
CA THR A 417 -16.89 3.03 -8.68
C THR A 417 -16.04 4.13 -8.03
N GLN A 418 -16.53 4.72 -6.95
CA GLN A 418 -15.81 5.69 -6.11
C GLN A 418 -15.65 5.18 -4.67
N ASP A 419 -15.88 3.88 -4.50
CA ASP A 419 -15.90 3.16 -3.24
C ASP A 419 -14.81 2.10 -3.38
N GLU A 420 -13.57 2.58 -3.44
CA GLU A 420 -12.39 1.76 -3.62
C GLU A 420 -11.43 1.89 -2.45
N GLU A 421 -10.80 0.78 -2.14
CA GLU A 421 -9.77 0.67 -1.13
C GLU A 421 -8.71 -0.31 -1.63
N SER A 422 -7.48 -0.06 -1.23
CA SER A 422 -6.42 -1.03 -1.41
C SER A 422 -6.32 -1.78 -0.11
N SER A 423 -6.45 -3.10 -0.15
CA SER A 423 -6.49 -3.94 1.04
C SER A 423 -5.31 -4.91 1.07
N GLY A 424 -5.17 -5.57 2.22
CA GLY A 424 -4.21 -6.64 2.52
C GLY A 424 -2.82 -6.44 1.95
N VAL A 425 -1.91 -5.71 2.61
CA VAL A 425 -0.51 -5.56 2.17
C VAL A 425 0.44 -6.46 2.96
N ILE A 426 1.32 -7.19 2.26
CA ILE A 426 2.39 -8.00 2.90
C ILE A 426 3.74 -7.83 2.20
N ASP A 427 4.82 -7.74 3.00
CA ASP A 427 6.20 -7.79 2.50
C ASP A 427 6.56 -9.20 2.01
N VAL A 428 6.85 -9.31 0.72
CA VAL A 428 7.29 -10.54 0.05
C VAL A 428 8.65 -10.36 -0.63
N THR A 429 9.44 -9.38 -0.20
CA THR A 429 10.76 -9.05 -0.77
C THR A 429 11.66 -10.28 -0.86
N SER A 430 11.65 -11.13 0.16
CA SER A 430 12.41 -12.39 0.17
C SER A 430 12.04 -13.39 -0.93
N MET A 431 10.84 -13.27 -1.51
CA MET A 431 10.30 -14.17 -2.52
C MET A 431 10.37 -13.59 -3.94
N LEU A 432 10.10 -12.29 -4.09
CA LEU A 432 9.93 -11.62 -5.40
C LEU A 432 10.88 -10.44 -5.62
N GLY A 433 11.46 -9.90 -4.56
CA GLY A 433 12.41 -8.79 -4.61
C GLY A 433 13.86 -9.27 -4.58
N ASP A 434 14.76 -8.31 -4.37
CA ASP A 434 16.18 -8.55 -4.18
C ASP A 434 16.79 -7.47 -3.25
N ALA A 435 18.10 -7.23 -3.34
CA ALA A 435 18.77 -6.25 -2.49
C ALA A 435 18.32 -4.81 -2.81
N ASP A 436 18.06 -4.53 -4.09
CA ASP A 436 17.78 -3.21 -4.64
C ASP A 436 16.28 -3.05 -4.96
N THR A 437 15.46 -4.08 -4.84
CA THR A 437 14.02 -4.02 -5.08
C THR A 437 13.24 -4.62 -3.92
N LYS A 438 12.40 -3.80 -3.27
CA LYS A 438 11.37 -4.28 -2.33
C LYS A 438 10.15 -4.75 -3.09
N ALA A 439 9.49 -5.79 -2.59
CA ALA A 439 8.32 -6.37 -3.25
C ALA A 439 7.21 -6.64 -2.23
N TYR A 440 5.99 -6.26 -2.60
CA TYR A 440 4.80 -6.40 -1.78
C TYR A 440 3.69 -7.08 -2.59
N LEU A 441 2.91 -7.93 -1.94
CA LEU A 441 1.59 -8.32 -2.46
C LEU A 441 0.56 -7.46 -1.77
N LEU A 442 -0.42 -7.04 -2.55
CA LEU A 442 -1.58 -6.31 -2.08
C LEU A 442 -2.76 -6.54 -2.99
N ASP A 443 -3.95 -6.22 -2.51
CA ASP A 443 -5.16 -6.32 -3.29
C ASP A 443 -5.98 -5.03 -3.24
N VAL A 444 -7.09 -5.05 -3.97
CA VAL A 444 -8.01 -3.93 -4.13
C VAL A 444 -9.42 -4.48 -3.98
N GLN A 445 -10.19 -3.86 -3.10
CA GLN A 445 -11.64 -3.94 -3.10
C GLN A 445 -12.18 -2.70 -3.82
N SER A 446 -13.03 -2.94 -4.83
CA SER A 446 -13.63 -1.83 -5.57
C SER A 446 -15.09 -1.58 -5.18
N HIS A 447 -15.63 -2.38 -4.26
CA HIS A 447 -17.05 -2.42 -3.89
C HIS A 447 -18.09 -2.35 -5.03
N LEU A 448 -17.68 -2.65 -6.27
CA LEU A 448 -18.54 -2.67 -7.42
C LEU A 448 -19.33 -3.99 -7.42
N ASN A 449 -20.59 -3.92 -7.01
CA ASN A 449 -21.48 -5.08 -6.97
C ASN A 449 -21.63 -5.76 -8.34
N LEU A 450 -21.40 -7.07 -8.36
CA LEU A 450 -21.53 -7.92 -9.53
C LEU A 450 -22.82 -8.73 -9.47
N VAL A 451 -23.38 -9.04 -10.64
CA VAL A 451 -24.60 -9.85 -10.75
C VAL A 451 -24.31 -11.34 -10.51
N ASP A 452 -23.07 -11.78 -10.71
CA ASP A 452 -22.66 -13.15 -10.47
C ASP A 452 -22.61 -13.43 -8.96
N PRO A 453 -23.43 -14.38 -8.45
CA PRO A 453 -23.53 -14.64 -7.03
C PRO A 453 -22.26 -15.25 -6.43
N GLU A 454 -21.36 -15.84 -7.24
CA GLU A 454 -20.07 -16.32 -6.74
C GLU A 454 -19.07 -15.18 -6.55
N LEU A 455 -19.08 -14.20 -7.45
CA LEU A 455 -18.07 -13.12 -7.48
C LEU A 455 -18.41 -12.01 -6.48
N VAL A 456 -19.69 -11.72 -6.28
CA VAL A 456 -20.23 -10.73 -5.33
C VAL A 456 -19.86 -9.28 -5.66
N GLN A 457 -18.58 -8.91 -5.63
CA GLN A 457 -18.07 -7.57 -5.98
C GLN A 457 -16.77 -7.69 -6.79
N ASP A 458 -16.33 -6.61 -7.44
CA ASP A 458 -15.08 -6.57 -8.21
C ASP A 458 -13.86 -6.26 -7.31
N GLY A 459 -12.66 -6.62 -7.76
CA GLY A 459 -11.41 -6.50 -7.02
C GLY A 459 -10.21 -7.05 -7.80
N GLN A 460 -9.00 -6.87 -7.29
CA GLN A 460 -7.77 -7.26 -8.00
C GLN A 460 -6.62 -7.60 -7.05
N LEU A 461 -5.83 -8.62 -7.39
CA LEU A 461 -4.56 -8.95 -6.74
C LEU A 461 -3.39 -8.38 -7.54
N LEU A 462 -2.46 -7.75 -6.85
CA LEU A 462 -1.33 -7.00 -7.41
C LEU A 462 -0.01 -7.40 -6.74
N ALA A 463 1.07 -7.28 -7.51
CA ALA A 463 2.42 -7.17 -6.96
C ALA A 463 2.92 -5.74 -7.16
N MET A 464 3.30 -5.08 -6.07
CA MET A 464 4.01 -3.80 -6.09
C MET A 464 5.50 -4.04 -5.90
N PHE A 465 6.31 -3.34 -6.67
CA PHE A 465 7.76 -3.31 -6.50
C PHE A 465 8.19 -1.87 -6.32
N VAL A 466 9.06 -1.66 -5.34
CA VAL A 466 9.69 -0.37 -5.05
C VAL A 466 11.18 -0.57 -5.24
N ASP A 467 11.70 -0.02 -6.33
CA ASP A 467 13.11 -0.11 -6.69
C ASP A 467 13.90 0.99 -5.93
N ASP A 468 15.09 0.65 -5.44
CA ASP A 468 16.04 1.60 -4.85
C ASP A 468 16.51 2.55 -5.95
N VAL A 469 16.67 3.82 -5.60
CA VAL A 469 17.06 4.86 -6.56
C VAL A 469 18.54 4.73 -6.92
N VAL A 470 18.82 4.44 -8.19
CA VAL A 470 20.17 4.44 -8.77
C VAL A 470 20.37 5.73 -9.56
N THR A 471 21.26 6.60 -9.07
CA THR A 471 21.47 7.93 -9.68
C THR A 471 22.67 8.02 -10.63
N GLN A 472 23.45 6.95 -10.79
CA GLN A 472 24.57 6.91 -11.74
C GLN A 472 24.39 5.79 -12.75
N GLY A 473 24.28 6.18 -14.01
CA GLY A 473 24.35 5.32 -15.17
C GLY A 473 25.78 4.88 -15.49
N THR A 474 25.96 4.42 -16.71
CA THR A 474 27.17 3.80 -17.22
C THR A 474 27.46 4.32 -18.63
N LYS A 475 28.43 3.71 -19.32
CA LYS A 475 28.71 4.05 -20.74
C LYS A 475 27.81 3.31 -21.74
N ALA A 476 26.75 2.69 -21.26
CA ALA A 476 25.77 1.98 -22.07
C ALA A 476 24.42 2.71 -21.95
N ASN A 477 23.42 2.27 -22.70
CA ASN A 477 22.09 2.83 -22.55
C ASN A 477 21.48 2.35 -21.23
N ASP A 478 21.12 3.30 -20.38
CA ASP A 478 20.57 3.05 -19.05
C ASP A 478 19.14 3.57 -18.92
N THR A 479 18.42 3.03 -17.93
CA THR A 479 17.11 3.56 -17.50
C THR A 479 17.18 3.79 -16.00
N LEU A 480 17.15 5.06 -15.60
CA LEU A 480 17.26 5.50 -14.22
C LEU A 480 15.90 6.04 -13.78
N ASN A 481 15.39 5.52 -12.68
CA ASN A 481 14.10 5.90 -12.11
C ASN A 481 14.32 6.38 -10.69
N GLY A 482 13.86 7.60 -10.39
CA GLY A 482 13.96 8.20 -9.07
C GLY A 482 12.65 8.12 -8.29
N SER A 483 12.64 8.88 -7.19
CA SER A 483 11.57 8.91 -6.20
C SER A 483 11.06 10.34 -6.01
N ALA A 484 10.29 10.59 -4.95
CA ALA A 484 9.80 11.92 -4.59
C ALA A 484 10.84 12.81 -3.88
N ALA A 485 12.08 12.35 -3.76
CA ALA A 485 13.15 13.06 -3.06
C ALA A 485 13.94 13.93 -4.04
N ASN A 486 14.79 14.83 -3.52
CA ASN A 486 15.66 15.66 -4.34
C ASN A 486 16.93 14.89 -4.72
N GLU A 487 17.00 14.45 -5.97
CA GLU A 487 18.01 13.54 -6.49
C GLU A 487 19.04 14.27 -7.40
N SER A 488 20.14 13.59 -7.70
CA SER A 488 21.11 14.06 -8.70
C SER A 488 21.57 12.91 -9.59
N PHE A 489 21.07 12.89 -10.83
CA PHE A 489 21.27 11.85 -11.82
C PHE A 489 22.39 12.19 -12.83
N GLU A 490 23.18 11.19 -13.19
CA GLU A 490 24.18 11.24 -14.26
C GLU A 490 24.04 10.00 -15.16
N GLY A 491 23.70 10.17 -16.43
CA GLY A 491 23.64 9.08 -17.42
C GLY A 491 25.01 8.58 -17.90
N GLU A 492 26.05 9.42 -17.80
CA GLU A 492 27.38 9.25 -18.37
C GLU A 492 27.40 9.20 -19.90
N GLY A 493 27.04 8.09 -20.53
CA GLY A 493 26.87 8.07 -21.98
C GLY A 493 26.30 6.79 -22.52
N GLY A 494 25.74 6.84 -23.72
CA GLY A 494 24.68 5.92 -24.09
C GLY A 494 23.49 6.76 -24.52
N ASN A 495 22.39 6.11 -24.87
CA ASN A 495 21.13 6.81 -25.05
C ASN A 495 20.27 6.46 -23.83
N ASP A 496 20.24 7.36 -22.87
CA ASP A 496 19.71 7.10 -21.53
C ASP A 496 18.28 7.61 -21.39
N VAL A 497 17.52 6.96 -20.50
CA VAL A 497 16.21 7.42 -20.08
C VAL A 497 16.27 7.67 -18.58
N ILE A 498 16.12 8.94 -18.18
CA ILE A 498 16.13 9.35 -16.77
C ILE A 498 14.75 9.91 -16.44
N ASN A 499 14.03 9.21 -15.56
CA ASN A 499 12.78 9.67 -14.97
C ASN A 499 13.05 9.95 -13.49
N SER A 500 13.27 11.21 -13.10
CA SER A 500 13.74 11.49 -11.73
C SER A 500 12.64 11.41 -10.67
N GLY A 501 11.37 11.54 -11.06
CA GLY A 501 10.26 11.55 -10.12
C GLY A 501 9.93 12.96 -9.70
N SER A 502 9.14 13.12 -8.64
CA SER A 502 8.91 14.43 -8.05
C SER A 502 10.05 14.86 -7.12
N GLY A 503 10.09 16.14 -6.72
CA GLY A 503 11.20 16.70 -5.93
C GLY A 503 12.03 17.68 -6.77
N ASP A 504 12.89 18.49 -6.15
CA ASP A 504 13.76 19.41 -6.90
C ASP A 504 15.04 18.67 -7.34
N ASP A 505 15.09 18.21 -8.59
CA ASP A 505 16.09 17.30 -9.12
C ASP A 505 17.15 17.95 -10.01
N ALA A 506 18.31 17.28 -10.13
CA ALA A 506 19.35 17.62 -11.09
C ALA A 506 19.66 16.44 -12.01
N LEU A 507 19.40 16.58 -13.32
CA LEU A 507 19.59 15.53 -14.33
C LEU A 507 20.67 15.94 -15.33
N ASN A 508 21.63 15.06 -15.60
CA ASN A 508 22.61 15.20 -16.68
C ASN A 508 22.63 13.93 -17.53
N GLY A 509 22.17 14.02 -18.79
CA GLY A 509 22.12 12.88 -19.73
C GLY A 509 23.51 12.40 -20.10
N GLY A 510 24.41 13.32 -20.46
CA GLY A 510 25.80 13.01 -20.71
C GLY A 510 26.10 12.96 -22.20
N ALA A 511 26.51 11.80 -22.72
CA ALA A 511 26.87 11.66 -24.12
C ALA A 511 26.01 10.62 -24.84
N GLY A 512 25.25 11.06 -25.83
CA GLY A 512 24.38 10.27 -26.67
C GLY A 512 23.01 10.92 -26.72
N ASN A 513 21.99 10.21 -27.19
CA ASN A 513 20.67 10.80 -27.39
C ASN A 513 19.78 10.43 -26.20
N ASP A 514 19.63 11.36 -25.26
CA ASP A 514 19.04 11.09 -23.96
C ASP A 514 17.59 11.61 -23.86
N THR A 515 16.81 10.98 -23.00
CA THR A 515 15.47 11.44 -22.62
C THR A 515 15.43 11.69 -21.13
N LEU A 516 15.27 12.96 -20.75
CA LEU A 516 15.23 13.42 -19.36
C LEU A 516 13.83 13.91 -19.03
N ASN A 517 13.23 13.36 -17.97
CA ASN A 517 11.90 13.71 -17.49
C ASN A 517 11.94 13.94 -15.98
N ALA A 518 11.70 15.19 -15.57
CA ALA A 518 11.80 15.61 -14.16
C ALA A 518 10.46 15.76 -13.42
N ALA A 519 9.35 15.47 -14.09
CA ALA A 519 8.01 15.41 -13.50
C ALA A 519 7.57 16.64 -12.68
N ALA A 520 7.75 16.70 -11.36
CA ALA A 520 7.23 17.82 -10.56
C ALA A 520 8.26 18.28 -9.53
N GLY A 521 8.66 19.54 -9.58
CA GLY A 521 9.83 20.03 -8.88
C GLY A 521 10.34 21.31 -9.53
N ASN A 522 11.30 22.01 -8.91
CA ASN A 522 12.07 23.03 -9.62
C ASN A 522 13.40 22.40 -10.07
N ASP A 523 13.41 21.91 -11.30
CA ASP A 523 14.42 20.97 -11.75
C ASP A 523 15.52 21.64 -12.58
N THR A 524 16.67 20.97 -12.65
CA THR A 524 17.76 21.35 -13.55
C THR A 524 18.12 20.19 -14.47
N LEU A 525 17.84 20.33 -15.76
CA LEU A 525 18.08 19.30 -16.76
C LEU A 525 19.18 19.73 -17.74
N LYS A 526 20.09 18.81 -18.05
CA LYS A 526 21.14 19.01 -19.04
C LYS A 526 21.28 17.80 -19.95
N GLY A 527 20.96 17.93 -21.24
CA GLY A 527 21.16 16.86 -22.23
C GLY A 527 22.65 16.61 -22.51
N ALA A 528 23.40 17.71 -22.60
CA ALA A 528 24.85 17.78 -22.82
C ALA A 528 25.28 17.50 -24.26
N GLY A 529 25.33 16.26 -24.73
CA GLY A 529 25.87 15.97 -26.05
C GLY A 529 25.15 14.87 -26.80
N GLY A 530 24.44 15.24 -27.86
CA GLY A 530 23.64 14.35 -28.70
C GLY A 530 22.28 15.00 -28.93
N THR A 531 21.35 14.28 -29.56
CA THR A 531 20.00 14.82 -29.77
C THR A 531 19.12 14.38 -28.62
N ASP A 532 18.81 15.33 -27.74
CA ASP A 532 18.18 15.05 -26.46
C ASP A 532 16.72 15.51 -26.42
N THR A 533 15.94 14.90 -25.52
CA THR A 533 14.58 15.33 -25.18
C THR A 533 14.52 15.64 -23.70
N LEU A 534 14.26 16.89 -23.35
CA LEU A 534 14.19 17.38 -21.97
C LEU A 534 12.76 17.83 -21.66
N LEU A 535 12.16 17.21 -20.64
CA LEU A 535 10.83 17.50 -20.12
C LEU A 535 10.98 17.96 -18.66
N GLY A 536 10.78 19.25 -18.39
CA GLY A 536 10.85 19.83 -17.05
C GLY A 536 9.68 19.34 -16.19
N GLY A 537 8.47 19.56 -16.65
CA GLY A 537 7.27 19.08 -15.98
C GLY A 537 6.60 20.21 -15.22
N ALA A 538 6.40 20.09 -13.91
CA ALA A 538 5.70 21.08 -13.11
C ALA A 538 6.60 21.71 -12.04
N GLY A 539 6.81 23.02 -12.13
CA GLY A 539 7.59 23.85 -11.24
C GLY A 539 8.43 24.81 -12.08
N ASN A 540 9.42 25.48 -11.50
CA ASN A 540 10.23 26.44 -12.26
C ASN A 540 11.55 25.81 -12.66
N ASP A 541 11.64 25.37 -13.90
CA ASP A 541 12.71 24.50 -14.35
C ASP A 541 13.80 25.24 -15.13
N MET A 542 14.99 24.62 -15.18
CA MET A 542 16.09 25.08 -16.01
C MET A 542 16.58 23.95 -16.92
N LEU A 543 16.37 24.09 -18.23
CA LEU A 543 16.69 23.10 -19.24
C LEU A 543 17.84 23.60 -20.14
N GLU A 544 18.91 22.81 -20.28
CA GLU A 544 20.00 23.04 -21.23
C GLU A 544 20.18 21.83 -22.16
N GLY A 545 19.78 21.94 -23.43
CA GLY A 545 19.91 20.87 -24.44
C GLY A 545 21.38 20.49 -24.63
N GLY A 546 22.20 21.46 -25.05
CA GLY A 546 23.64 21.31 -25.09
C GLY A 546 24.16 21.39 -26.51
N GLY A 547 24.39 20.25 -27.15
CA GLY A 547 24.90 20.22 -28.52
C GLY A 547 24.28 19.14 -29.37
N ALA A 548 24.12 19.43 -30.66
CA ALA A 548 23.19 18.78 -31.60
C ALA A 548 21.77 19.34 -31.43
N ALA A 549 20.80 18.72 -32.10
CA ALA A 549 19.44 19.27 -32.22
C ALA A 549 18.56 18.68 -31.12
N ASP A 550 18.09 19.51 -30.20
CA ASP A 550 17.39 19.06 -28.99
C ASP A 550 15.90 19.45 -28.98
N ILE A 551 15.10 18.77 -28.17
CA ILE A 551 13.70 19.09 -27.89
C ILE A 551 13.57 19.45 -26.41
N LEU A 552 13.10 20.66 -26.12
CA LEU A 552 12.93 21.16 -24.75
C LEU A 552 11.48 21.55 -24.53
N ASN A 553 10.86 21.00 -23.48
CA ASN A 553 9.55 21.39 -22.98
C ASN A 553 9.68 21.69 -21.48
N GLY A 554 9.43 22.95 -21.09
CA GLY A 554 9.46 23.38 -19.69
C GLY A 554 8.26 22.84 -18.92
N GLY A 555 7.05 23.11 -19.41
CA GLY A 555 5.81 22.62 -18.82
C GLY A 555 5.11 23.68 -17.97
N LEU A 556 4.67 23.29 -16.76
CA LEU A 556 3.94 24.17 -15.86
C LEU A 556 4.89 24.94 -14.94
N GLY A 557 5.04 26.24 -15.12
CA GLY A 557 5.76 27.11 -14.19
C GLY A 557 6.65 28.08 -14.96
N GLN A 558 7.56 28.80 -14.29
CA GLN A 558 8.40 29.79 -14.97
C GLN A 558 9.75 29.19 -15.36
N ASP A 559 9.83 28.72 -16.60
CA ASP A 559 10.96 27.91 -17.03
C ASP A 559 12.02 28.73 -17.77
N VAL A 560 13.25 28.22 -17.73
CA VAL A 560 14.38 28.76 -18.49
C VAL A 560 14.92 27.69 -19.42
N LEU A 561 14.70 27.89 -20.72
CA LEU A 561 15.06 26.93 -21.75
C LEU A 561 16.25 27.45 -22.56
N LYS A 562 17.29 26.63 -22.70
CA LYS A 562 18.50 26.93 -23.45
C LYS A 562 18.80 25.78 -24.41
N GLY A 563 18.67 26.01 -25.71
CA GLY A 563 18.91 24.96 -26.72
C GLY A 563 20.39 24.63 -26.83
N GLY A 564 21.24 25.68 -26.87
CA GLY A 564 22.67 25.51 -27.06
C GLY A 564 23.06 25.48 -28.53
N ALA A 565 23.72 24.41 -28.96
CA ALA A 565 24.35 24.31 -30.27
C ALA A 565 23.66 23.29 -31.18
N GLY A 566 22.70 23.71 -31.97
CA GLY A 566 22.12 22.89 -33.03
C GLY A 566 20.80 23.48 -33.46
N ALA A 567 19.99 22.69 -34.16
CA ALA A 567 18.66 23.14 -34.60
C ALA A 567 17.63 22.71 -33.56
N ASP A 568 17.45 23.54 -32.53
CA ASP A 568 16.70 23.14 -31.33
C ASP A 568 15.21 23.46 -31.45
N MET A 569 14.37 22.70 -30.77
CA MET A 569 12.93 22.87 -30.73
C MET A 569 12.46 23.16 -29.31
N PHE A 570 11.92 24.36 -29.08
CA PHE A 570 11.29 24.76 -27.83
C PHE A 570 9.78 24.54 -27.95
N VAL A 571 9.25 23.57 -27.23
CA VAL A 571 7.85 23.15 -27.32
C VAL A 571 7.04 23.78 -26.21
N PHE A 572 5.88 24.33 -26.56
CA PHE A 572 4.89 24.83 -25.61
C PHE A 572 3.51 24.27 -25.95
N GLN A 573 2.71 23.99 -24.93
CA GLN A 573 1.41 23.34 -25.03
C GLN A 573 0.33 24.01 -24.19
N ALA A 574 -0.93 23.71 -24.52
CA ALA A 574 -2.08 24.23 -23.79
C ALA A 574 -2.07 23.69 -22.35
N GLY A 575 -1.85 24.58 -21.39
CA GLY A 575 -1.70 24.23 -19.98
C GLY A 575 -0.45 24.83 -19.34
N ASP A 576 0.60 25.07 -20.15
CA ASP A 576 1.84 25.72 -19.72
C ASP A 576 1.62 27.13 -19.16
N SER A 577 2.67 27.71 -18.60
CA SER A 577 2.60 28.97 -17.86
C SER A 577 1.95 30.11 -18.65
N GLY A 578 0.91 30.71 -18.04
CA GLY A 578 0.15 31.79 -18.64
C GLY A 578 0.90 33.12 -18.68
N PHE A 579 0.32 34.13 -19.34
CA PHE A 579 0.96 35.43 -19.61
C PHE A 579 1.48 36.22 -18.39
N SER A 580 1.06 35.87 -17.16
CA SER A 580 1.53 36.50 -15.92
C SER A 580 2.89 35.99 -15.41
N ALA A 581 3.38 34.89 -15.99
CA ALA A 581 4.54 34.14 -15.52
C ALA A 581 5.23 33.50 -16.74
N LEU A 582 5.94 34.31 -17.52
CA LEU A 582 6.47 33.88 -18.83
C LEU A 582 7.68 32.97 -18.69
N ASP A 583 7.68 31.87 -19.44
CA ASP A 583 8.89 31.13 -19.73
C ASP A 583 9.89 31.96 -20.51
N LYS A 584 11.15 31.53 -20.43
CA LYS A 584 12.27 32.21 -21.05
C LYS A 584 13.09 31.27 -21.92
N VAL A 585 12.95 31.44 -23.23
CA VAL A 585 13.91 30.91 -24.20
C VAL A 585 15.16 31.80 -24.19
N ALA A 586 16.26 31.30 -23.66
CA ALA A 586 17.41 32.09 -23.23
C ALA A 586 18.46 32.35 -24.33
N ASP A 587 18.51 31.55 -25.40
CA ASP A 587 19.55 31.64 -26.43
C ASP A 587 19.10 31.38 -27.88
N PHE A 588 17.81 31.53 -28.18
CA PHE A 588 17.22 31.31 -29.51
C PHE A 588 18.06 31.86 -30.68
N SER A 589 18.31 31.00 -31.66
CA SER A 589 19.19 31.22 -32.80
C SER A 589 18.57 30.75 -34.12
N ALA A 590 17.87 31.67 -34.81
CA ALA A 590 17.41 31.42 -36.18
C ALA A 590 18.56 31.06 -37.16
N ALA A 591 19.80 31.42 -36.82
CA ALA A 591 20.99 31.06 -37.58
C ALA A 591 21.36 29.57 -37.45
N GLN A 592 21.03 28.94 -36.32
CA GLN A 592 21.18 27.49 -36.12
C GLN A 592 19.93 26.70 -36.54
N SER A 593 18.86 27.41 -36.93
CA SER A 593 17.56 26.87 -37.37
C SER A 593 16.63 26.43 -36.25
N ASP A 594 16.79 27.03 -35.06
CA ASP A 594 15.90 26.81 -33.93
C ASP A 594 14.42 27.09 -34.29
N LYS A 595 13.51 26.40 -33.60
CA LYS A 595 12.06 26.53 -33.75
C LYS A 595 11.38 26.64 -32.39
N ILE A 596 10.30 27.41 -32.38
CA ILE A 596 9.33 27.44 -31.28
C ILE A 596 8.08 26.72 -31.76
N ASP A 597 7.72 25.61 -31.13
CA ASP A 597 6.54 24.83 -31.47
C ASP A 597 5.36 25.23 -30.59
N LEU A 598 4.30 25.73 -31.24
CA LEU A 598 3.03 26.13 -30.66
C LEU A 598 1.86 25.33 -31.24
N SER A 599 2.14 24.24 -31.97
CA SER A 599 1.13 23.49 -32.71
C SER A 599 0.04 22.86 -31.82
N ALA A 600 0.38 22.60 -30.55
CA ALA A 600 -0.54 22.12 -29.54
C ALA A 600 -1.65 23.13 -29.16
N PHE A 601 -1.45 24.42 -29.40
CA PHE A 601 -2.48 25.44 -29.17
C PHE A 601 -3.52 25.51 -30.30
N HIS A 602 -3.25 24.89 -31.45
CA HIS A 602 -4.13 24.90 -32.63
C HIS A 602 -4.55 26.32 -33.08
N ILE A 603 -3.61 27.26 -33.00
CA ILE A 603 -3.85 28.68 -33.28
C ILE A 603 -3.75 29.04 -34.76
N LEU A 604 -4.35 30.16 -35.14
CA LEU A 604 -4.11 30.77 -36.44
C LEU A 604 -2.89 31.68 -36.36
N ALA A 605 -2.22 31.92 -37.50
CA ALA A 605 -1.12 32.87 -37.56
C ALA A 605 -1.53 34.32 -37.19
N SER A 606 -2.83 34.64 -37.19
CA SER A 606 -3.37 35.92 -36.71
C SER A 606 -3.27 36.11 -35.20
N ASP A 607 -3.19 35.00 -34.46
CA ASP A 607 -3.28 34.97 -33.00
C ASP A 607 -1.89 35.15 -32.37
N LEU A 608 -0.83 35.04 -33.20
CA LEU A 608 0.57 35.18 -32.82
C LEU A 608 1.03 36.65 -32.90
N ALA A 609 1.37 37.23 -31.75
CA ALA A 609 2.00 38.54 -31.65
C ALA A 609 3.48 38.43 -31.27
N ILE A 610 4.39 38.92 -32.12
CA ILE A 610 5.84 38.96 -31.87
C ILE A 610 6.26 40.41 -31.56
N ASN A 611 6.50 40.71 -30.28
CA ASN A 611 6.79 42.06 -29.81
C ASN A 611 8.26 42.20 -29.41
N GLN A 612 9.06 42.93 -30.20
CA GLN A 612 10.43 43.24 -29.82
C GLN A 612 10.47 44.31 -28.72
N ILE A 613 10.90 43.93 -27.51
CA ILE A 613 10.94 44.82 -26.35
C ILE A 613 12.32 45.45 -26.14
N SER A 614 13.39 44.81 -26.62
CA SER A 614 14.72 45.42 -26.70
C SER A 614 15.56 44.79 -27.83
N LYS A 615 16.81 45.26 -28.02
CA LYS A 615 17.67 44.86 -29.14
C LYS A 615 17.74 43.35 -29.36
N ASN A 616 17.76 42.55 -28.28
CA ASN A 616 17.89 41.09 -28.33
C ASN A 616 16.78 40.38 -27.55
N SER A 617 15.65 41.03 -27.28
CA SER A 617 14.60 40.46 -26.43
C SER A 617 13.23 40.73 -27.03
N TYR A 618 12.44 39.67 -27.07
CA TYR A 618 11.12 39.60 -27.65
C TYR A 618 10.15 39.04 -26.60
N VAL A 619 8.90 39.50 -26.65
CA VAL A 619 7.78 38.82 -26.01
C VAL A 619 6.90 38.29 -27.13
N VAL A 620 6.72 36.99 -27.16
CA VAL A 620 5.74 36.34 -28.03
C VAL A 620 4.47 36.15 -27.19
N ALA A 621 3.32 36.55 -27.71
CA ALA A 621 2.06 36.53 -26.99
C ALA A 621 0.95 35.94 -27.89
N LEU A 622 0.05 35.19 -27.28
CA LEU A 622 -1.09 34.54 -27.93
C LEU A 622 -2.41 35.05 -27.35
N ASP A 623 -3.34 35.41 -28.22
CA ASP A 623 -4.75 35.70 -27.91
C ASP A 623 -5.57 34.47 -28.30
N LEU A 624 -5.81 33.57 -27.34
CA LEU A 624 -6.38 32.24 -27.55
C LEU A 624 -7.92 32.28 -27.57
N ASP A 625 -8.54 33.23 -26.85
CA ASP A 625 -10.00 33.36 -26.77
C ASP A 625 -10.59 34.47 -27.67
N HIS A 626 -9.72 35.19 -28.38
CA HIS A 626 -10.03 36.27 -29.33
C HIS A 626 -10.74 37.47 -28.68
N ASP A 627 -10.50 37.71 -27.39
CA ASP A 627 -11.05 38.87 -26.67
C ASP A 627 -10.19 40.14 -26.79
N GLY A 628 -8.99 40.02 -27.38
CA GLY A 628 -8.01 41.09 -27.56
C GLY A 628 -7.03 41.24 -26.39
N GLY A 629 -7.12 40.38 -25.37
CA GLY A 629 -6.12 40.11 -24.35
C GLY A 629 -5.09 39.07 -24.80
N TYR A 630 -4.06 38.85 -23.98
CA TYR A 630 -3.10 37.77 -24.21
C TYR A 630 -3.22 36.77 -23.06
N ASP A 631 -3.42 35.51 -23.41
CA ASP A 631 -3.62 34.41 -22.46
C ASP A 631 -2.30 33.70 -22.13
N PHE A 632 -1.44 33.58 -23.15
CA PHE A 632 -0.16 32.91 -23.07
C PHE A 632 0.96 33.78 -23.63
N GLY A 633 2.17 33.63 -23.11
CA GLY A 633 3.34 34.24 -23.74
C GLY A 633 4.66 33.73 -23.23
N ILE A 634 5.70 34.00 -24.00
CA ILE A 634 7.08 33.61 -23.71
C ILE A 634 8.02 34.79 -23.96
N SER A 635 9.06 34.88 -23.13
CA SER A 635 10.19 35.79 -23.35
C SER A 635 11.27 35.08 -24.17
N VAL A 636 11.61 35.63 -25.33
CA VAL A 636 12.67 35.06 -26.18
C VAL A 636 13.86 36.01 -26.25
N ILE A 637 15.03 35.49 -25.90
CA ILE A 637 16.31 36.16 -26.11
C ILE A 637 16.92 35.65 -27.41
N SER A 638 17.07 36.52 -28.40
CA SER A 638 17.71 36.18 -29.67
C SER A 638 18.62 37.28 -30.16
N ARG A 639 19.75 36.90 -30.76
CA ARG A 639 20.68 37.85 -31.42
C ARG A 639 20.25 38.19 -32.84
N THR A 640 19.33 37.44 -33.39
CA THR A 640 18.75 37.63 -34.73
C THR A 640 17.27 38.00 -34.61
N GLN A 641 16.72 38.57 -35.68
CA GLN A 641 15.30 38.87 -35.71
C GLN A 641 14.49 37.57 -35.76
N ILE A 642 13.52 37.43 -34.86
CA ILE A 642 12.53 36.35 -34.88
C ILE A 642 11.39 36.72 -35.83
N THR A 643 10.93 35.75 -36.61
CA THR A 643 9.88 35.89 -37.61
C THR A 643 8.84 34.77 -37.50
N ALA A 644 7.69 34.90 -38.17
CA ALA A 644 6.67 33.86 -38.19
C ALA A 644 7.17 32.49 -38.73
N ALA A 645 8.26 32.47 -39.53
CA ALA A 645 8.83 31.22 -40.04
C ALA A 645 9.61 30.43 -38.97
N ASP A 646 9.86 31.04 -37.81
CA ASP A 646 10.54 30.43 -36.67
C ASP A 646 9.58 29.66 -35.76
N PHE A 647 8.27 29.73 -36.05
CA PHE A 647 7.22 29.06 -35.29
C PHE A 647 6.63 27.89 -36.08
N VAL A 648 6.29 26.82 -35.36
CA VAL A 648 5.40 25.74 -35.82
C VAL A 648 4.03 26.00 -35.19
N LEU A 649 2.96 26.04 -36.00
CA LEU A 649 1.60 26.40 -35.59
C LEU A 649 0.61 25.28 -35.89
#